data_AF-A0A542K8Z2-F1
#
_entry.id   AF-A0A542K8Z2-F1
#
_cell.length_a   1.000
_cell.length_b   1.000
_cell.length_c   1.000
_cell.angle_alpha   90.00
_cell.angle_beta   90.00
_cell.angle_gamma   90.00
#
_symmetry.space_group_name_H-M   'P 1'
#
loop_
_entity.id
_entity.type
_entity.pdbx_description
1 polymer ?
#
loop_
_entity_poly.entity_id
_entity_poly.type
_entity_poly.pdbx_seq_one_letter_code
_entity_poly.pdbx_strand_id
1 'polypeptide(L)'
;MSSATTSPTSAAAPQRALFTDPGYQAFVILRTAFTVAPIVFGLDKFANLLVDWPAYLAPWINGLVPGSAQATMYAVGAIEIVAGIAVALAPRFGAWLVAGWLAGWHHRQPPDHPRLLRHRTARLRPPPRRCRTRTPRRALPRQAAALIMDKLVAAGLLRSRYDSPDGIRRIGRKPTVYEPADTDIRISIPERRPDVLAEILLDAVPDQQPDQDAQLAALRSARRRGEDLGAATRARSRPGRLGPERSVTLAETVLEQHGFEPDRQASTELRLLNCPFHPLAARSPELVCAITTPSSADSSPECRRPGSTPSSHRTRDDAASSRVPHQAPAARRAPPSAPEETSPAPWHRRIRTARPERNRVRRRKEKIMNENLDRLTAQGVAIWLDDLSRERLAGGGLADLVREHRVVGITSNPTIFAKAIRSGDRYDEQIGDLTRRWVRVEEAVRLLTAFDVRWACDVLRPVYEASDGMDGRVSIEVDPRVAHDTAATIAEARALWWLVDRPNLFVKIPATQKSLQAISTALAEGISINVTLIFSLDRYDQVLRAFLDGMAQAHAAGRDLASIASVASFFVSRVDTEVDSRLDKIGTREARALRGQAAIANARLAYQHFERAAASQQWQALAAAGMRPQRPLWASTGVKDPSYADTRYVTELVAPSVVNTMPEQTLRAVADHGRIQGDTIHGTYPAARQVLDDLKAVGVSYDDVVRALEDEGIAKFTASGTDLFRNLDTVLNTKRDAA
;
A
#
# COMPACT_ATOMS: atom_id res chain seq x y z
N MET A 1 -45.53 -41.72 -64.54
CA MET A 1 -44.12 -41.40 -64.82
C MET A 1 -43.73 -40.23 -63.93
N SER A 2 -43.08 -40.50 -62.79
CA SER A 2 -42.54 -39.46 -61.92
C SER A 2 -41.03 -39.67 -61.85
N SER A 3 -40.30 -38.69 -62.36
CA SER A 3 -38.85 -38.70 -62.55
C SER A 3 -38.11 -38.75 -61.21
N ALA A 4 -37.38 -39.82 -60.98
CA ALA A 4 -36.35 -39.90 -59.96
C ALA A 4 -35.12 -39.12 -60.43
N THR A 5 -34.75 -38.06 -59.71
CA THR A 5 -33.43 -37.41 -59.85
C THR A 5 -32.61 -37.79 -58.63
N THR A 6 -31.58 -38.58 -58.87
CA THR A 6 -30.60 -39.07 -57.90
C THR A 6 -29.61 -37.95 -57.57
N SER A 7 -29.45 -37.60 -56.28
CA SER A 7 -28.33 -36.79 -55.79
C SER A 7 -27.28 -37.72 -55.15
N PRO A 8 -25.97 -37.51 -55.39
CA PRO A 8 -24.93 -38.43 -54.93
C PRO A 8 -24.63 -38.23 -53.45
N THR A 9 -24.48 -39.36 -52.75
CA THR A 9 -23.99 -39.45 -51.38
C THR A 9 -22.52 -39.02 -51.32
N SER A 10 -22.24 -37.81 -50.82
CA SER A 10 -20.88 -37.40 -50.44
C SER A 10 -20.52 -38.00 -49.09
N ALA A 11 -19.96 -39.20 -49.13
CA ALA A 11 -19.35 -39.85 -47.97
C ALA A 11 -17.93 -39.29 -47.73
N ALA A 12 -17.83 -38.10 -47.12
CA ALA A 12 -16.55 -37.56 -46.65
C ALA A 12 -16.70 -36.50 -45.55
N ALA A 13 -17.37 -36.82 -44.43
CA ALA A 13 -17.37 -35.91 -43.27
C ALA A 13 -17.56 -36.49 -41.84
N PRO A 14 -17.15 -37.74 -41.45
CA PRO A 14 -17.12 -38.06 -40.02
C PRO A 14 -15.84 -37.59 -39.31
N GLN A 15 -14.72 -37.44 -40.02
CA GLN A 15 -13.41 -37.27 -39.38
C GLN A 15 -13.09 -35.82 -38.97
N ARG A 16 -13.49 -34.81 -39.74
CA ARG A 16 -13.20 -33.39 -39.39
C ARG A 16 -13.96 -32.90 -38.15
N ALA A 17 -15.14 -33.44 -37.88
CA ALA A 17 -15.94 -33.05 -36.71
C ALA A 17 -15.36 -33.55 -35.38
N LEU A 18 -14.63 -34.68 -35.38
CA LEU A 18 -13.97 -35.23 -34.19
C LEU A 18 -12.75 -34.41 -33.77
N PHE A 19 -12.00 -33.83 -34.72
CA PHE A 19 -10.82 -33.01 -34.41
C PHE A 19 -11.15 -31.59 -33.92
N THR A 20 -12.40 -31.13 -34.07
CA THR A 20 -12.87 -29.84 -33.54
C THR A 20 -13.55 -29.94 -32.18
N ASP A 21 -13.75 -31.16 -31.65
CA ASP A 21 -14.27 -31.36 -30.30
C ASP A 21 -13.19 -30.99 -29.26
N PRO A 22 -13.43 -29.99 -28.39
CA PRO A 22 -12.48 -29.62 -27.33
C PRO A 22 -12.15 -30.80 -26.39
N GLY A 23 -13.09 -31.74 -26.19
CA GLY A 23 -12.86 -32.94 -25.39
C GLY A 23 -11.85 -33.89 -26.03
N TYR A 24 -12.01 -34.17 -27.32
CA TYR A 24 -11.08 -34.97 -28.10
C TYR A 24 -9.69 -34.29 -28.25
N GLN A 25 -9.64 -32.98 -28.47
CA GLN A 25 -8.37 -32.24 -28.52
C GLN A 25 -7.62 -32.32 -27.19
N ALA A 26 -8.31 -32.12 -26.06
CA ALA A 26 -7.70 -32.27 -24.75
C ALA A 26 -7.21 -33.70 -24.51
N PHE A 27 -7.97 -34.71 -24.92
CA PHE A 27 -7.55 -36.12 -24.84
C PHE A 27 -6.29 -36.39 -25.67
N VAL A 28 -6.21 -35.90 -26.91
CA VAL A 28 -5.04 -36.10 -27.79
C VAL A 28 -3.81 -35.39 -27.22
N ILE A 29 -3.94 -34.17 -26.73
CA ILE A 29 -2.85 -33.42 -26.11
C ILE A 29 -2.33 -34.15 -24.87
N LEU A 30 -3.23 -34.56 -23.96
CA LEU A 30 -2.86 -35.27 -22.74
C LEU A 30 -2.24 -36.64 -23.04
N ARG A 31 -2.83 -37.40 -23.96
CA ARG A 31 -2.28 -38.70 -24.37
C ARG A 31 -0.89 -38.55 -24.98
N THR A 32 -0.68 -37.56 -25.84
CA THR A 32 0.63 -37.31 -26.46
C THR A 32 1.65 -36.89 -25.42
N ALA A 33 1.30 -35.93 -24.54
CA ALA A 33 2.19 -35.46 -23.49
C ALA A 33 2.57 -36.57 -22.50
N PHE A 34 1.61 -37.35 -22.01
CA PHE A 34 1.85 -38.46 -21.06
C PHE A 34 2.46 -39.70 -21.70
N THR A 35 2.52 -39.78 -23.03
CA THR A 35 3.30 -40.80 -23.74
C THR A 35 4.74 -40.35 -23.93
N VAL A 36 4.93 -39.16 -24.51
CA VAL A 36 6.26 -38.70 -24.94
C VAL A 36 7.12 -38.26 -23.75
N ALA A 37 6.57 -37.52 -22.80
CA ALA A 37 7.37 -36.95 -21.71
C ALA A 37 8.04 -38.02 -20.82
N PRO A 38 7.35 -39.09 -20.35
CA PRO A 38 8.00 -40.13 -19.56
C PRO A 38 9.07 -40.91 -20.34
N ILE A 39 8.89 -41.11 -21.65
CA ILE A 39 9.89 -41.78 -22.49
C ILE A 39 11.14 -40.92 -22.62
N VAL A 40 10.98 -39.62 -22.90
CA VAL A 40 12.11 -38.68 -23.02
C VAL A 40 12.84 -38.53 -21.69
N PHE A 41 12.13 -38.29 -20.59
CA PHE A 41 12.75 -38.15 -19.26
C PHE A 41 13.33 -39.47 -18.74
N GLY A 42 12.74 -40.60 -19.13
CA GLY A 42 13.27 -41.91 -18.78
C GLY A 42 14.55 -42.24 -19.53
N LEU A 43 14.60 -41.95 -20.84
CA LEU A 43 15.82 -42.09 -21.66
C LEU A 43 16.93 -41.15 -21.19
N ASP A 44 16.58 -39.93 -20.82
CA ASP A 44 17.55 -38.95 -20.33
C ASP A 44 18.23 -39.38 -19.02
N LYS A 45 17.59 -40.20 -18.17
CA LYS A 45 18.21 -40.77 -16.96
C LYS A 45 19.33 -41.77 -17.25
N PHE A 46 19.42 -42.27 -18.48
CA PHE A 46 20.54 -43.10 -18.93
C PHE A 46 21.71 -42.28 -19.48
N ALA A 47 21.42 -41.12 -20.06
CA ALA A 47 22.38 -40.31 -20.79
C ALA A 47 22.82 -39.02 -20.05
N ASN A 48 22.06 -38.58 -19.04
CA ASN A 48 22.21 -37.32 -18.30
C ASN A 48 22.42 -36.10 -19.23
N LEU A 49 21.70 -36.04 -20.35
CA LEU A 49 21.91 -35.00 -21.37
C LEU A 49 21.17 -33.70 -21.04
N LEU A 50 19.95 -33.80 -20.48
CA LEU A 50 19.17 -32.63 -20.08
C LEU A 50 19.50 -32.20 -18.65
N VAL A 51 19.70 -33.16 -17.74
CA VAL A 51 19.95 -32.92 -16.31
C VAL A 51 20.85 -34.02 -15.72
N ASP A 52 21.73 -33.66 -14.77
CA ASP A 52 22.47 -34.63 -13.96
C ASP A 52 21.58 -35.23 -12.86
N TRP A 53 20.84 -36.27 -13.22
CA TRP A 53 19.83 -36.90 -12.39
C TRP A 53 20.29 -37.46 -11.02
N PRO A 54 21.45 -38.12 -10.87
CA PRO A 54 21.88 -38.63 -9.58
C PRO A 54 22.08 -37.53 -8.51
N ALA A 55 22.35 -36.27 -8.91
CA ALA A 55 22.45 -35.14 -7.98
C ALA A 55 21.10 -34.78 -7.32
N TYR A 56 19.98 -35.12 -7.96
CA TYR A 56 18.62 -34.86 -7.46
C TYR A 56 18.02 -36.04 -6.69
N LEU A 57 18.74 -37.15 -6.58
CA LEU A 57 18.30 -38.27 -5.78
C LEU A 57 18.47 -37.94 -4.30
N ALA A 58 17.35 -37.91 -3.56
CA ALA A 58 17.37 -37.59 -2.15
C ALA A 58 18.27 -38.58 -1.37
N PRO A 59 19.18 -38.12 -0.49
CA PRO A 59 20.22 -38.95 0.12
C PRO A 59 19.71 -40.19 0.87
N TRP A 60 18.48 -40.16 1.38
CA TRP A 60 17.86 -41.28 2.10
C TRP A 60 17.54 -42.49 1.20
N ILE A 61 17.45 -42.30 -0.13
CA ILE A 61 17.18 -43.38 -1.09
C ILE A 61 18.39 -44.32 -1.21
N ASN A 62 19.61 -43.82 -1.00
CA ASN A 62 20.83 -44.62 -0.96
C ASN A 62 20.85 -45.63 0.21
N GLY A 63 19.95 -45.50 1.19
CA GLY A 63 19.78 -46.44 2.30
C GLY A 63 18.76 -47.55 2.06
N LEU A 64 18.00 -47.52 0.95
CA LEU A 64 16.91 -48.46 0.67
C LEU A 64 17.20 -49.47 -0.44
N VAL A 65 18.16 -49.18 -1.33
CA VAL A 65 18.51 -50.06 -2.46
C VAL A 65 20.03 -50.20 -2.49
N PRO A 66 20.58 -51.44 -2.48
CA PRO A 66 22.01 -51.65 -2.60
C PRO A 66 22.48 -51.26 -4.02
N GLY A 67 23.27 -50.20 -4.14
CA GLY A 67 23.80 -49.72 -5.43
C GLY A 67 24.22 -48.25 -5.42
N SER A 68 24.72 -47.75 -6.56
CA SER A 68 25.01 -46.33 -6.75
C SER A 68 23.73 -45.54 -7.07
N ALA A 69 23.71 -44.24 -6.78
CA ALA A 69 22.59 -43.35 -7.13
C ALA A 69 22.24 -43.42 -8.63
N GLN A 70 23.26 -43.58 -9.48
CA GLN A 70 23.08 -43.75 -10.93
C GLN A 70 22.37 -45.07 -11.29
N ALA A 71 22.67 -46.18 -10.60
CA ALA A 71 21.97 -47.45 -10.82
C ALA A 71 20.48 -47.36 -10.46
N THR A 72 20.15 -46.62 -9.40
CA THR A 72 18.75 -46.33 -9.04
C THR A 72 18.05 -45.49 -10.11
N MET A 73 18.74 -44.50 -10.69
CA MET A 73 18.17 -43.68 -11.77
C MET A 73 17.97 -44.47 -13.07
N TYR A 74 18.80 -45.47 -13.38
CA TYR A 74 18.54 -46.39 -14.50
C TYR A 74 17.25 -47.19 -14.31
N ALA A 75 16.99 -47.70 -13.11
CA ALA A 75 15.75 -48.41 -12.81
C ALA A 75 14.52 -47.49 -12.93
N VAL A 76 14.61 -46.27 -12.42
CA VAL A 76 13.56 -45.24 -12.55
C VAL A 76 13.32 -44.89 -14.02
N GLY A 77 14.38 -44.71 -14.80
CA GLY A 77 14.30 -44.41 -16.23
C GLY A 77 13.60 -45.51 -17.03
N ALA A 78 13.92 -46.78 -16.76
CA ALA A 78 13.25 -47.91 -17.41
C ALA A 78 11.74 -47.94 -17.10
N ILE A 79 11.35 -47.66 -15.86
CA ILE A 79 9.94 -47.65 -15.45
C ILE A 79 9.16 -46.51 -16.13
N GLU A 80 9.74 -45.32 -16.24
CA GLU A 80 9.11 -44.19 -16.93
C GLU A 80 8.91 -44.45 -18.43
N ILE A 81 9.87 -45.10 -19.09
CA ILE A 81 9.74 -45.52 -20.50
C ILE A 81 8.60 -46.52 -20.66
N VAL A 82 8.55 -47.56 -19.81
CA VAL A 82 7.48 -48.57 -19.84
C VAL A 82 6.12 -47.93 -19.57
N ALA A 83 6.04 -46.97 -18.64
CA ALA A 83 4.82 -46.24 -18.34
C ALA A 83 4.33 -45.40 -19.53
N GLY A 84 5.24 -44.69 -20.22
CA GLY A 84 4.91 -43.94 -21.44
C GLY A 84 4.44 -44.85 -22.58
N ILE A 85 5.10 -45.99 -22.81
CA ILE A 85 4.68 -46.99 -23.80
C ILE A 85 3.31 -47.58 -23.44
N ALA A 86 3.05 -47.85 -22.16
CA ALA A 86 1.75 -48.35 -21.69
C ALA A 86 0.61 -47.33 -21.91
N VAL A 87 0.88 -46.03 -21.75
CA VAL A 87 -0.08 -44.96 -22.09
C VAL A 87 -0.32 -44.89 -23.61
N ALA A 88 0.71 -45.13 -24.42
CA ALA A 88 0.59 -45.16 -25.88
C ALA A 88 -0.33 -46.30 -26.36
N LEU A 89 -0.09 -47.51 -25.85
CA LEU A 89 -0.73 -48.75 -26.30
C LEU A 89 -2.08 -49.02 -25.63
N ALA A 90 -2.21 -48.71 -24.35
CA ALA A 90 -3.39 -49.02 -23.55
C ALA A 90 -3.75 -47.87 -22.57
N PRO A 91 -4.27 -46.73 -23.07
CA PRO A 91 -4.47 -45.50 -22.27
C PRO A 91 -5.34 -45.71 -21.02
N ARG A 92 -6.32 -46.61 -21.08
CA ARG A 92 -7.22 -46.92 -19.96
C ARG A 92 -6.48 -47.52 -18.76
N PHE A 93 -5.39 -48.25 -18.99
CA PHE A 93 -4.60 -48.89 -17.94
C PHE A 93 -3.31 -48.09 -17.66
N GLY A 94 -2.65 -47.60 -18.72
CA GLY A 94 -1.45 -46.78 -18.61
C GLY A 94 -1.68 -45.52 -17.79
N ALA A 95 -2.85 -44.87 -17.90
CA ALA A 95 -3.16 -43.69 -17.08
C ALA A 95 -3.22 -44.00 -15.58
N TRP A 96 -3.76 -45.16 -15.18
CA TRP A 96 -3.78 -45.58 -13.77
C TRP A 96 -2.39 -45.99 -13.28
N LEU A 97 -1.57 -46.59 -14.14
CA LEU A 97 -0.19 -46.93 -13.83
C LEU A 97 0.66 -45.67 -13.58
N VAL A 98 0.53 -44.66 -14.46
CA VAL A 98 1.20 -43.36 -14.27
C VAL A 98 0.68 -42.64 -13.03
N ALA A 99 -0.64 -42.65 -12.79
CA ALA A 99 -1.22 -42.05 -11.59
C ALA A 99 -0.71 -42.71 -10.30
N GLY A 100 -0.62 -44.05 -10.28
CA GLY A 100 -0.05 -44.81 -9.17
C GLY A 100 1.44 -44.55 -8.97
N TRP A 101 2.21 -44.48 -10.05
CA TRP A 101 3.64 -44.16 -10.03
C TRP A 101 3.88 -42.76 -9.44
N LEU A 102 3.18 -41.73 -9.96
CA LEU A 102 3.29 -40.36 -9.46
C LEU A 102 2.80 -40.23 -8.01
N ALA A 103 1.76 -40.97 -7.61
CA ALA A 103 1.27 -40.97 -6.23
C ALA A 103 2.26 -41.67 -5.26
N GLY A 104 2.93 -42.73 -5.71
CA GLY A 104 3.94 -43.45 -4.93
C GLY A 104 5.15 -42.59 -4.56
N TRP A 105 5.56 -41.71 -5.46
CA TRP A 105 6.61 -40.72 -5.20
C TRP A 105 6.15 -39.57 -4.30
N HIS A 106 4.88 -39.16 -4.42
CA HIS A 106 4.32 -38.07 -3.61
C HIS A 106 4.21 -38.41 -2.12
N HIS A 107 4.16 -39.69 -1.75
CA HIS A 107 4.02 -40.12 -0.36
C HIS A 107 5.33 -40.20 0.44
N ARG A 108 6.51 -39.96 -0.17
CA ARG A 108 7.82 -40.18 0.48
C ARG A 108 8.89 -39.10 0.32
N GLN A 109 8.57 -37.88 -0.10
CA GLN A 109 9.50 -36.74 -0.02
C GLN A 109 8.86 -35.55 0.72
N PRO A 110 9.56 -34.89 1.66
CA PRO A 110 9.25 -33.50 2.02
C PRO A 110 9.95 -32.56 1.01
N PRO A 111 9.73 -31.25 0.98
CA PRO A 111 8.56 -30.40 1.20
C PRO A 111 8.31 -29.49 -0.06
N ASP A 112 7.47 -28.46 0.07
CA ASP A 112 7.52 -27.16 -0.63
C ASP A 112 7.12 -26.92 -2.11
N HIS A 113 6.36 -25.82 -2.22
CA HIS A 113 6.09 -24.88 -3.31
C HIS A 113 4.84 -24.97 -4.24
N PRO A 114 4.09 -23.84 -4.37
CA PRO A 114 2.82 -23.75 -5.05
C PRO A 114 2.95 -23.19 -6.49
N ARG A 115 1.99 -23.55 -7.36
CA ARG A 115 1.77 -22.83 -8.62
C ARG A 115 0.50 -21.98 -8.54
N LEU A 116 0.68 -20.73 -8.94
CA LEU A 116 -0.27 -19.62 -8.93
C LEU A 116 -1.40 -19.75 -9.97
N LEU A 117 -2.53 -19.15 -9.57
CA LEU A 117 -3.53 -18.42 -10.36
C LEU A 117 -4.17 -19.10 -11.59
N ARG A 118 -5.47 -19.43 -11.43
CA ARG A 118 -6.47 -19.10 -12.44
C ARG A 118 -7.74 -18.56 -11.79
N HIS A 119 -8.06 -17.30 -12.10
CA HIS A 119 -9.39 -16.73 -11.94
C HIS A 119 -10.42 -17.61 -12.65
N ARG A 120 -11.43 -18.08 -11.91
CA ARG A 120 -12.70 -18.54 -12.46
C ARG A 120 -13.82 -17.85 -11.70
N THR A 121 -14.57 -17.03 -12.42
CA THR A 121 -15.92 -16.60 -12.08
C THR A 121 -16.80 -17.83 -11.96
N ALA A 122 -17.04 -18.30 -10.72
CA ALA A 122 -17.97 -19.38 -10.46
C ALA A 122 -19.39 -18.82 -10.38
N ARG A 123 -20.16 -18.96 -11.47
CA ARG A 123 -21.62 -18.99 -11.37
C ARG A 123 -21.98 -20.22 -10.53
N LEU A 124 -22.55 -20.01 -9.35
CA LEU A 124 -23.04 -21.07 -8.48
C LEU A 124 -24.25 -21.73 -9.16
N ARG A 125 -24.06 -22.93 -9.71
CA ARG A 125 -25.14 -23.92 -9.87
C ARG A 125 -25.11 -24.86 -8.65
N PRO A 126 -26.27 -25.31 -8.14
CA PRO A 126 -26.30 -26.21 -6.99
C PRO A 126 -25.75 -27.60 -7.36
N PRO A 127 -24.92 -28.24 -6.52
CA PRO A 127 -24.41 -29.58 -6.81
C PRO A 127 -25.44 -30.68 -6.48
N PRO A 128 -25.43 -31.82 -7.18
CA PRO A 128 -26.30 -32.96 -6.89
C PRO A 128 -25.86 -33.70 -5.61
N ARG A 129 -26.84 -34.26 -4.91
CA ARG A 129 -26.70 -34.94 -3.62
C ARG A 129 -25.97 -36.29 -3.76
N ARG A 130 -24.67 -36.31 -3.44
CA ARG A 130 -23.94 -37.35 -2.64
C ARG A 130 -22.43 -37.24 -2.89
N CYS A 131 -21.67 -36.85 -1.86
CA CYS A 131 -20.23 -37.06 -1.81
C CYS A 131 -19.84 -37.44 -0.38
N ARG A 132 -19.42 -38.69 -0.18
CA ARG A 132 -18.77 -39.15 1.06
C ARG A 132 -17.37 -38.57 1.07
N THR A 133 -17.14 -37.52 1.85
CA THR A 133 -15.83 -36.93 2.06
C THR A 133 -15.12 -37.62 3.23
N ARG A 134 -13.95 -38.20 2.94
CA ARG A 134 -12.96 -38.61 3.94
C ARG A 134 -12.02 -37.41 4.16
N THR A 135 -12.27 -36.64 5.21
CA THR A 135 -11.43 -35.51 5.69
C THR A 135 -10.42 -35.99 6.75
N PRO A 136 -9.32 -35.26 7.13
CA PRO A 136 -9.29 -33.78 7.22
C PRO A 136 -7.95 -33.02 6.96
N ARG A 137 -8.05 -31.77 6.47
CA ARG A 137 -7.57 -30.51 7.13
C ARG A 137 -7.58 -29.32 6.14
N ARG A 138 -8.02 -28.09 6.48
CA ARG A 138 -8.61 -27.53 7.70
C ARG A 138 -10.07 -27.16 7.42
N ALA A 139 -11.02 -27.85 8.04
CA ALA A 139 -12.33 -27.27 8.24
C ALA A 139 -12.17 -26.12 9.26
N LEU A 140 -12.87 -25.00 9.03
CA LEU A 140 -13.08 -23.99 10.07
C LEU A 140 -13.48 -24.69 11.38
N PRO A 141 -12.92 -24.30 12.54
CA PRO A 141 -13.42 -24.78 13.83
C PRO A 141 -14.94 -24.70 13.85
N ARG A 142 -15.66 -25.71 14.37
CA ARG A 142 -17.14 -25.72 14.33
C ARG A 142 -17.76 -24.42 14.88
N GLN A 143 -17.13 -23.83 15.89
CA GLN A 143 -17.51 -22.52 16.43
C GLN A 143 -17.25 -21.36 15.46
N ALA A 144 -16.12 -21.37 14.74
CA ALA A 144 -15.83 -20.37 13.72
C ALA A 144 -16.74 -20.51 12.49
N ALA A 145 -17.07 -21.75 12.10
CA ALA A 145 -18.05 -22.01 11.07
C ALA A 145 -19.44 -21.52 11.50
N ALA A 146 -19.91 -21.87 12.70
CA ALA A 146 -21.19 -21.38 13.24
C ALA A 146 -21.22 -19.84 13.31
N LEU A 147 -20.16 -19.20 13.80
CA LEU A 147 -20.04 -17.74 13.87
C LEU A 147 -20.11 -17.08 12.49
N ILE A 148 -19.44 -17.66 11.49
CA ILE A 148 -19.51 -17.14 10.12
C ILE A 148 -20.93 -17.29 9.57
N MET A 149 -21.56 -18.44 9.78
CA MET A 149 -22.93 -18.67 9.32
C MET A 149 -23.94 -17.73 10.02
N ASP A 150 -23.78 -17.50 11.32
CA ASP A 150 -24.61 -16.55 12.08
C ASP A 150 -24.40 -15.10 11.64
N LYS A 151 -23.15 -14.72 11.30
CA LYS A 151 -22.86 -13.40 10.70
C LYS A 151 -23.51 -13.24 9.34
N LEU A 152 -23.50 -14.28 8.52
CA LEU A 152 -24.16 -14.26 7.22
C LEU A 152 -25.70 -14.21 7.35
N VAL A 153 -26.27 -14.78 8.42
CA VAL A 153 -27.69 -14.61 8.77
C VAL A 153 -27.98 -13.18 9.22
N ALA A 154 -27.15 -12.62 10.11
CA ALA A 154 -27.29 -11.24 10.59
C ALA A 154 -27.14 -10.21 9.45
N ALA A 155 -26.32 -10.51 8.44
CA ALA A 155 -26.15 -9.70 7.24
C ALA A 155 -27.26 -9.93 6.19
N GLY A 156 -28.26 -10.77 6.47
CA GLY A 156 -29.37 -11.05 5.54
C GLY A 156 -28.98 -11.85 4.30
N LEU A 157 -27.83 -12.53 4.32
CA LEU A 157 -27.27 -13.32 3.21
C LEU A 157 -27.61 -14.79 3.31
N LEU A 158 -27.91 -15.27 4.52
CA LEU A 158 -28.43 -16.59 4.80
C LEU A 158 -29.71 -16.48 5.66
N ARG A 159 -30.57 -17.49 5.59
CA ARG A 159 -31.64 -17.75 6.56
C ARG A 159 -31.24 -18.95 7.41
N SER A 160 -31.67 -18.98 8.67
CA SER A 160 -31.48 -20.13 9.56
C SER A 160 -32.81 -20.73 10.00
N ARG A 161 -32.84 -22.06 10.13
CA ARG A 161 -33.96 -22.81 10.72
C ARG A 161 -33.45 -23.96 11.58
N TYR A 162 -34.24 -24.41 12.54
CA TYR A 162 -33.92 -25.62 13.30
C TYR A 162 -34.52 -26.85 12.61
N ASP A 163 -33.66 -27.76 12.16
CA ASP A 163 -34.08 -28.91 11.35
C ASP A 163 -33.22 -30.15 11.67
N SER A 164 -33.63 -31.34 11.23
CA SER A 164 -32.90 -32.59 11.47
C SER A 164 -32.59 -33.28 10.14
N PRO A 165 -31.46 -32.94 9.48
CA PRO A 165 -31.07 -33.58 8.24
C PRO A 165 -30.74 -35.05 8.52
N ASP A 166 -31.32 -35.96 7.73
CA ASP A 166 -31.11 -37.41 7.73
C ASP A 166 -31.61 -38.19 8.96
N GLY A 167 -32.94 -38.29 9.11
CA GLY A 167 -33.67 -39.51 9.56
C GLY A 167 -33.35 -40.15 10.92
N ILE A 168 -32.36 -39.67 11.66
CA ILE A 168 -31.90 -40.23 12.93
C ILE A 168 -32.34 -39.28 14.03
N ARG A 169 -33.41 -39.67 14.74
CA ARG A 169 -33.82 -39.02 15.99
C ARG A 169 -32.69 -39.17 17.02
N ARG A 170 -31.97 -38.09 17.30
CA ARG A 170 -31.12 -37.98 18.49
C ARG A 170 -31.85 -37.17 19.56
N ILE A 171 -31.78 -37.64 20.80
CA ILE A 171 -32.33 -36.97 21.98
C ILE A 171 -31.44 -35.74 22.26
N GLY A 172 -32.00 -34.53 22.09
CA GLY A 172 -31.30 -33.25 22.22
C GLY A 172 -31.90 -32.13 21.37
N ARG A 173 -31.38 -30.90 21.51
CA ARG A 173 -31.84 -29.71 20.76
C ARG A 173 -31.56 -29.88 19.26
N LYS A 174 -32.56 -29.62 18.41
CA LYS A 174 -32.43 -29.72 16.94
C LYS A 174 -31.31 -28.77 16.44
N PRO A 175 -30.41 -29.23 15.54
CA PRO A 175 -29.34 -28.40 15.02
C PRO A 175 -29.87 -27.29 14.08
N THR A 176 -29.17 -26.16 14.06
CA THR A 176 -29.44 -25.05 13.14
C THR A 176 -28.92 -25.39 11.74
N VAL A 177 -29.78 -25.25 10.74
CA VAL A 177 -29.49 -25.42 9.32
C VAL A 177 -29.61 -24.05 8.66
N TYR A 178 -28.70 -23.77 7.73
CA TYR A 178 -28.60 -22.49 7.04
C TYR A 178 -28.88 -22.67 5.54
N GLU A 179 -29.59 -21.71 4.95
CA GLU A 179 -29.88 -21.67 3.52
C GLU A 179 -29.62 -20.27 2.95
N PRO A 180 -29.25 -20.14 1.66
CA PRO A 180 -29.11 -18.83 1.01
C PRO A 180 -30.37 -17.97 1.17
N ALA A 181 -30.21 -16.70 1.50
CA ALA A 181 -31.29 -15.72 1.41
C ALA A 181 -31.49 -15.32 -0.06
N ASP A 182 -32.70 -14.89 -0.41
CA ASP A 182 -33.04 -14.44 -1.78
C ASP A 182 -32.48 -13.03 -2.12
N THR A 183 -31.55 -12.52 -1.33
CA THR A 183 -30.97 -11.18 -1.42
C THR A 183 -29.87 -11.12 -2.50
N ASP A 184 -30.06 -10.29 -3.54
CA ASP A 184 -29.01 -10.00 -4.55
C ASP A 184 -28.06 -8.91 -4.02
N ILE A 185 -26.74 -9.18 -4.07
CA ILE A 185 -25.70 -8.21 -3.68
C ILE A 185 -24.78 -7.92 -4.85
N ARG A 186 -24.66 -6.63 -5.18
CA ARG A 186 -23.69 -6.11 -6.15
C ARG A 186 -22.79 -5.08 -5.49
N ILE A 187 -21.49 -5.20 -5.72
CA ILE A 187 -20.46 -4.28 -5.25
C ILE A 187 -19.82 -3.63 -6.48
N SER A 188 -19.76 -2.30 -6.54
CA SER A 188 -19.11 -1.54 -7.63
C SER A 188 -18.15 -0.50 -7.07
N ILE A 189 -16.93 -0.44 -7.62
CA ILE A 189 -15.91 0.59 -7.33
C ILE A 189 -15.37 1.13 -8.67
N PRO A 190 -15.49 2.43 -8.98
CA PRO A 190 -16.20 3.46 -8.21
C PRO A 190 -17.71 3.14 -8.09
N GLU A 191 -18.42 3.85 -7.21
CA GLU A 191 -19.87 3.67 -7.08
C GLU A 191 -20.53 3.93 -8.44
N ARG A 192 -21.25 2.91 -8.95
CA ARG A 192 -21.97 2.98 -10.22
C ARG A 192 -23.40 2.58 -9.96
N ARG A 193 -24.33 3.36 -10.51
CA ARG A 193 -25.77 3.16 -10.34
C ARG A 193 -26.47 2.90 -11.67
N PRO A 194 -26.13 1.83 -12.42
CA PRO A 194 -26.80 1.52 -13.68
C PRO A 194 -28.27 1.14 -13.49
N ASP A 195 -28.65 0.76 -12.27
CA ASP A 195 -30.03 0.56 -11.81
C ASP A 195 -30.88 1.80 -12.01
N VAL A 196 -30.37 3.00 -11.68
CA VAL A 196 -31.11 4.26 -11.84
C VAL A 196 -31.47 4.50 -13.31
N LEU A 197 -30.54 4.25 -14.24
CA LEU A 197 -30.80 4.37 -15.67
C LEU A 197 -31.78 3.29 -16.15
N ALA A 198 -31.65 2.05 -15.66
CA ALA A 198 -32.56 0.97 -16.02
C ALA A 198 -34.00 1.25 -15.56
N GLU A 199 -34.19 1.79 -14.36
CA GLU A 199 -35.51 2.16 -13.86
C GLU A 199 -36.12 3.31 -14.67
N ILE A 200 -35.36 4.36 -15.00
CA ILE A 200 -35.83 5.44 -15.88
C ILE A 200 -36.34 4.90 -17.21
N LEU A 201 -35.62 3.93 -17.80
CA LEU A 201 -36.00 3.29 -19.06
C LEU A 201 -37.21 2.36 -18.89
N LEU A 202 -37.30 1.61 -17.79
CA LEU A 202 -38.45 0.76 -17.48
C LEU A 202 -39.73 1.56 -17.28
N ASP A 203 -39.64 2.71 -16.61
CA ASP A 203 -40.76 3.64 -16.43
C ASP A 203 -41.18 4.31 -17.75
N ALA A 204 -40.25 4.41 -18.73
CA ALA A 204 -40.52 5.02 -20.02
C ALA A 204 -41.28 4.10 -20.99
N VAL A 205 -41.12 2.78 -20.86
CA VAL A 205 -41.76 1.78 -21.74
C VAL A 205 -43.29 1.80 -21.67
N PRO A 206 -43.95 1.76 -20.49
CA PRO A 206 -45.41 1.82 -20.42
C PRO A 206 -45.98 3.19 -20.78
N ASP A 207 -45.17 4.25 -20.65
CA ASP A 207 -45.56 5.64 -20.91
C ASP A 207 -45.33 6.08 -22.36
N GLN A 208 -44.83 5.19 -23.22
CA GLN A 208 -44.62 5.46 -24.63
C GLN A 208 -45.96 5.41 -25.38
N GLN A 209 -46.34 6.53 -26.00
CA GLN A 209 -47.49 6.56 -26.91
C GLN A 209 -47.18 5.86 -28.24
N PRO A 210 -48.18 5.29 -28.95
CA PRO A 210 -47.98 4.44 -30.13
C PRO A 210 -47.10 5.02 -31.24
N ASP A 211 -47.06 6.35 -31.38
CA ASP A 211 -46.38 7.05 -32.47
C ASP A 211 -45.17 7.88 -31.99
N GLN A 212 -44.70 7.63 -30.76
CA GLN A 212 -43.69 8.48 -30.12
C GLN A 212 -42.30 7.84 -30.10
N ASP A 213 -41.27 8.67 -30.32
CA ASP A 213 -39.88 8.31 -30.09
C ASP A 213 -39.64 7.89 -28.62
N ALA A 214 -39.04 6.70 -28.46
CA ALA A 214 -38.66 6.11 -27.19
C ALA A 214 -37.66 6.98 -26.42
N GLN A 215 -36.78 7.71 -27.13
CA GLN A 215 -35.86 8.66 -26.51
C GLN A 215 -36.60 9.79 -25.80
N LEU A 216 -37.66 10.32 -26.42
CA LEU A 216 -38.48 11.36 -25.81
C LEU A 216 -39.27 10.84 -24.59
N ALA A 217 -39.71 9.59 -24.62
CA ALA A 217 -40.35 8.95 -23.46
C ALA A 217 -39.37 8.80 -22.28
N ALA A 218 -38.14 8.37 -22.55
CA ALA A 218 -37.08 8.25 -21.55
C ALA A 218 -36.70 9.61 -20.91
N LEU A 219 -36.62 10.67 -21.71
CA LEU A 219 -36.32 12.02 -21.20
C LEU A 219 -37.42 12.56 -20.30
N ARG A 220 -38.69 12.31 -20.62
CA ARG A 220 -39.81 12.70 -19.74
C ARG A 220 -39.81 11.89 -18.44
N SER A 221 -39.54 10.59 -18.52
CA SER A 221 -39.39 9.74 -17.34
C SER A 221 -38.28 10.25 -16.41
N ALA A 222 -37.10 10.55 -16.98
CA ALA A 222 -35.98 11.14 -16.26
C ALA A 222 -36.34 12.48 -15.60
N ARG A 223 -37.06 13.36 -16.33
CA ARG A 223 -37.48 14.67 -15.82
C ARG A 223 -38.42 14.54 -14.62
N ARG A 224 -39.48 13.73 -14.73
CA ARG A 224 -40.43 13.50 -13.63
C ARG A 224 -39.72 12.96 -12.40
N ARG A 225 -38.82 11.99 -12.61
CA ARG A 225 -38.03 11.42 -11.52
C ARG A 225 -37.12 12.46 -10.84
N GLY A 226 -36.52 13.36 -11.61
CA GLY A 226 -35.76 14.50 -11.07
C GLY A 226 -36.63 15.45 -10.25
N GLU A 227 -37.84 15.75 -10.74
CA GLU A 227 -38.83 16.58 -10.04
C GLU A 227 -39.29 15.91 -8.72
N ASP A 228 -39.55 14.60 -8.73
CA ASP A 228 -39.93 13.81 -7.55
C ASP A 228 -38.79 13.75 -6.51
N LEU A 229 -37.55 13.54 -6.94
CA LEU A 229 -36.37 13.57 -6.07
C LEU A 229 -36.17 14.95 -5.45
N GLY A 230 -36.37 16.01 -6.23
CA GLY A 230 -36.34 17.39 -5.76
C GLY A 230 -37.44 17.67 -4.73
N ALA A 231 -38.67 17.24 -4.99
CA ALA A 231 -39.81 17.39 -4.09
C ALA A 231 -39.60 16.62 -2.77
N ALA A 232 -39.17 15.36 -2.84
CA ALA A 232 -38.86 14.53 -1.68
C ALA A 232 -37.73 15.13 -0.83
N THR A 233 -36.68 15.63 -1.48
CA THR A 233 -35.55 16.29 -0.78
C THR A 233 -36.00 17.58 -0.11
N ARG A 234 -36.85 18.38 -0.76
CA ARG A 234 -37.43 19.60 -0.19
C ARG A 234 -38.35 19.30 1.01
N ALA A 235 -39.13 18.22 0.92
CA ALA A 235 -40.01 17.78 2.01
C ALA A 235 -39.20 17.34 3.25
N ARG A 236 -38.06 16.66 3.05
CA ARG A 236 -37.14 16.23 4.12
C ARG A 236 -36.36 17.38 4.74
N SER A 237 -35.76 18.24 3.91
CA SER A 237 -34.85 19.31 4.37
C SER A 237 -35.58 20.58 4.84
N ARG A 238 -36.86 20.75 4.47
CA ARG A 238 -37.72 21.92 4.75
C ARG A 238 -36.98 23.29 4.63
N PRO A 239 -36.30 23.56 3.50
CA PRO A 239 -35.33 24.64 3.41
C PRO A 239 -36.00 25.98 3.04
N GLY A 240 -37.06 26.40 3.74
CA GLY A 240 -37.73 27.70 3.53
C GLY A 240 -37.88 28.17 2.07
N ARG A 241 -37.67 29.47 1.82
CA ARG A 241 -37.58 30.03 0.46
C ARG A 241 -36.18 29.74 -0.11
N LEU A 242 -36.15 29.03 -1.23
CA LEU A 242 -34.91 28.68 -1.92
C LEU A 242 -34.51 29.78 -2.89
N GLY A 243 -33.32 30.34 -2.68
CA GLY A 243 -32.62 31.12 -3.70
C GLY A 243 -31.81 30.21 -4.65
N PRO A 244 -31.26 30.75 -5.74
CA PRO A 244 -30.48 29.99 -6.72
C PRO A 244 -29.33 29.20 -6.08
N GLU A 245 -28.51 29.84 -5.25
CA GLU A 245 -27.33 29.20 -4.64
C GLU A 245 -27.70 28.03 -3.72
N ARG A 246 -28.73 28.22 -2.88
CA ARG A 246 -29.22 27.20 -1.95
C ARG A 246 -29.86 26.02 -2.69
N SER A 247 -30.49 26.28 -3.83
CA SER A 247 -31.04 25.22 -4.68
C SER A 247 -29.93 24.36 -5.26
N VAL A 248 -28.83 24.99 -5.68
CA VAL A 248 -27.64 24.28 -6.16
C VAL A 248 -26.97 23.47 -5.04
N THR A 249 -26.92 23.99 -3.80
CA THR A 249 -26.37 23.24 -2.65
C THR A 249 -27.18 21.97 -2.35
N LEU A 250 -28.50 22.05 -2.46
CA LEU A 250 -29.34 20.86 -2.31
C LEU A 250 -29.17 19.90 -3.49
N ALA A 251 -28.97 20.41 -4.70
CA ALA A 251 -28.71 19.58 -5.87
C ALA A 251 -27.39 18.80 -5.75
N GLU A 252 -26.32 19.41 -5.20
CA GLU A 252 -25.04 18.72 -4.92
C GLU A 252 -25.27 17.48 -4.04
N THR A 253 -25.96 17.65 -2.92
CA THR A 253 -26.24 16.54 -1.99
C THR A 253 -27.06 15.42 -2.66
N VAL A 254 -28.03 15.77 -3.51
CA VAL A 254 -28.83 14.76 -4.24
C VAL A 254 -27.97 14.04 -5.29
N LEU A 255 -27.14 14.77 -6.03
CA LEU A 255 -26.25 14.21 -7.04
C LEU A 255 -25.23 13.24 -6.43
N GLU A 256 -24.59 13.61 -5.32
CA GLU A 256 -23.67 12.74 -4.57
C GLU A 256 -24.34 11.43 -4.14
N GLN A 257 -25.57 11.50 -3.61
CA GLN A 257 -26.34 10.31 -3.21
C GLN A 257 -26.65 9.35 -4.37
N HIS A 258 -26.61 9.84 -5.61
CA HIS A 258 -26.85 9.06 -6.81
C HIS A 258 -25.56 8.69 -7.57
N GLY A 259 -24.40 8.83 -6.92
CA GLY A 259 -23.10 8.41 -7.44
C GLY A 259 -22.44 9.40 -8.39
N PHE A 260 -22.94 10.64 -8.45
CA PHE A 260 -22.28 11.73 -9.16
C PHE A 260 -21.25 12.43 -8.28
N GLU A 261 -20.22 13.00 -8.89
CA GLU A 261 -19.19 13.84 -8.25
C GLU A 261 -19.35 15.29 -8.73
N PRO A 262 -20.23 16.10 -8.11
CA PRO A 262 -20.42 17.49 -8.47
C PRO A 262 -19.27 18.38 -7.96
N ASP A 263 -18.80 19.29 -8.80
CA ASP A 263 -17.77 20.28 -8.52
C ASP A 263 -18.29 21.69 -8.84
N ARG A 264 -18.37 22.55 -7.82
CA ARG A 264 -18.97 23.87 -7.93
C ARG A 264 -18.03 24.86 -8.59
N GLN A 265 -18.37 25.29 -9.81
CA GLN A 265 -17.58 26.29 -10.56
C GLN A 265 -17.98 27.72 -10.22
N ALA A 266 -19.26 27.96 -9.92
CA ALA A 266 -19.80 29.26 -9.56
C ALA A 266 -20.98 29.14 -8.60
N SER A 267 -21.56 30.28 -8.19
CA SER A 267 -22.67 30.33 -7.23
C SER A 267 -23.92 29.56 -7.69
N THR A 268 -24.13 29.42 -9.00
CA THR A 268 -25.26 28.71 -9.60
C THR A 268 -24.85 27.65 -10.64
N GLU A 269 -23.58 27.27 -10.69
CA GLU A 269 -23.03 26.37 -11.73
C GLU A 269 -22.34 25.16 -11.12
N LEU A 270 -22.75 23.96 -11.56
CA LEU A 270 -22.15 22.68 -11.16
C LEU A 270 -21.56 21.97 -12.38
N ARG A 271 -20.35 21.45 -12.20
CA ARG A 271 -19.71 20.55 -13.15
C ARG A 271 -19.70 19.14 -12.58
N LEU A 272 -20.16 18.15 -13.34
CA LEU A 272 -20.07 16.75 -12.92
C LEU A 272 -18.71 16.18 -13.36
N LEU A 273 -17.89 15.76 -12.40
CA LEU A 273 -16.55 15.20 -12.67
C LEU A 273 -16.59 13.74 -13.11
N ASN A 274 -17.69 13.04 -12.84
CA ASN A 274 -17.90 11.66 -13.22
C ASN A 274 -19.29 11.43 -13.87
N CYS A 275 -19.49 10.23 -14.41
CA CYS A 275 -20.80 9.75 -14.83
C CYS A 275 -21.01 8.35 -14.23
N PRO A 276 -22.00 8.14 -13.33
CA PRO A 276 -22.26 6.84 -12.73
C PRO A 276 -22.72 5.79 -13.75
N PHE A 277 -23.04 6.23 -14.98
CA PHE A 277 -23.46 5.42 -16.11
C PHE A 277 -22.35 5.19 -17.15
N HIS A 278 -21.08 5.51 -16.86
CA HIS A 278 -19.99 5.55 -17.85
C HIS A 278 -19.92 4.35 -18.84
N PRO A 279 -20.09 3.08 -18.42
CA PRO A 279 -20.09 1.95 -19.37
C PRO A 279 -21.27 1.97 -20.37
N LEU A 280 -22.40 2.54 -19.97
CA LEU A 280 -23.61 2.68 -20.79
C LEU A 280 -23.56 3.96 -21.63
N ALA A 281 -23.00 5.05 -21.07
CA ALA A 281 -22.72 6.27 -21.82
C ALA A 281 -21.79 6.00 -23.01
N ALA A 282 -20.82 5.09 -22.89
CA ALA A 282 -19.95 4.70 -24.00
C ALA A 282 -20.71 4.06 -25.18
N ARG A 283 -21.88 3.46 -24.94
CA ARG A 283 -22.70 2.78 -25.97
C ARG A 283 -23.74 3.68 -26.61
N SER A 284 -24.29 4.63 -25.84
CA SER A 284 -25.23 5.64 -26.35
C SER A 284 -25.03 6.96 -25.60
N PRO A 285 -24.01 7.74 -25.98
CA PRO A 285 -23.67 8.99 -25.28
C PRO A 285 -24.82 10.00 -25.33
N GLU A 286 -25.45 10.16 -26.50
CA GLU A 286 -26.50 11.15 -26.72
C GLU A 286 -27.70 10.92 -25.79
N LEU A 287 -28.19 9.68 -25.68
CA LEU A 287 -29.31 9.33 -24.81
C LEU A 287 -28.95 9.47 -23.34
N VAL A 288 -27.80 8.95 -22.91
CA VAL A 288 -27.41 8.94 -21.49
C VAL A 288 -27.07 10.34 -21.00
N CYS A 289 -26.40 11.16 -21.81
CA CYS A 289 -26.14 12.56 -21.49
C CYS A 289 -27.43 13.38 -21.48
N ALA A 290 -28.35 13.17 -22.43
CA ALA A 290 -29.63 13.88 -22.45
C ALA A 290 -30.51 13.54 -21.23
N ILE A 291 -30.48 12.28 -20.75
CA ILE A 291 -31.16 11.84 -19.51
C ILE A 291 -30.52 12.49 -18.26
N THR A 292 -29.20 12.67 -18.26
CA THR A 292 -28.44 13.19 -17.11
C THR A 292 -28.50 14.72 -17.00
N THR A 293 -28.47 15.42 -18.14
CA THR A 293 -28.53 16.88 -18.21
C THR A 293 -29.53 17.29 -19.30
N PRO A 294 -30.84 17.40 -18.97
CA PRO A 294 -31.83 17.89 -19.93
C PRO A 294 -31.65 19.40 -20.13
N SER A 295 -30.69 19.79 -20.98
CA SER A 295 -30.54 21.17 -21.43
C SER A 295 -31.64 21.50 -22.44
N SER A 296 -32.19 22.71 -22.36
CA SER A 296 -33.09 23.26 -23.37
C SER A 296 -32.32 23.48 -24.68
N ALA A 297 -32.57 22.59 -25.66
CA ALA A 297 -32.51 22.76 -27.11
C ALA A 297 -31.34 23.48 -27.83
N ASP A 298 -30.30 24.00 -27.18
CA ASP A 298 -29.27 24.78 -27.91
C ASP A 298 -27.82 24.62 -27.43
N SER A 299 -27.51 23.55 -26.71
CA SER A 299 -26.12 23.22 -26.37
C SER A 299 -25.93 21.70 -26.26
N SER A 300 -25.17 21.13 -27.19
CA SER A 300 -24.72 19.74 -27.10
C SER A 300 -23.77 19.60 -25.91
N PRO A 301 -24.03 18.73 -24.93
CA PRO A 301 -23.09 18.51 -23.83
C PRO A 301 -21.84 17.79 -24.36
N GLU A 302 -20.70 18.49 -24.40
CA GLU A 302 -19.40 17.88 -24.74
C GLU A 302 -18.98 16.88 -23.66
N CYS A 303 -19.24 15.60 -23.88
CA CYS A 303 -18.64 14.53 -23.11
C CYS A 303 -17.16 14.35 -23.56
N ARG A 304 -16.23 15.10 -22.93
CA ARG A 304 -14.79 14.94 -23.21
C ARG A 304 -14.29 13.62 -22.64
N ARG A 305 -13.70 12.77 -23.49
CA ARG A 305 -12.95 11.59 -23.04
C ARG A 305 -11.73 12.06 -22.24
N PRO A 306 -11.42 11.44 -21.09
CA PRO A 306 -10.15 11.71 -20.41
C PRO A 306 -9.01 11.23 -21.32
N GLY A 307 -8.23 12.17 -21.87
CA GLY A 307 -7.03 11.88 -22.66
C GLY A 307 -6.86 12.57 -24.02
N SER A 308 -7.81 13.39 -24.51
CA SER A 308 -7.60 14.16 -25.75
C SER A 308 -6.97 15.53 -25.45
N THR A 309 -5.73 15.75 -25.89
CA THR A 309 -5.05 17.05 -25.88
C THR A 309 -5.71 18.04 -26.86
N PRO A 310 -5.70 19.35 -26.58
CA PRO A 310 -6.32 20.33 -27.45
C PRO A 310 -5.44 20.58 -28.70
N SER A 311 -5.92 20.20 -29.89
CA SER A 311 -5.28 20.62 -31.14
C SER A 311 -5.60 22.09 -31.41
N SER A 312 -4.57 22.92 -31.44
CA SER A 312 -4.63 24.30 -31.88
C SER A 312 -4.75 24.36 -33.40
N HIS A 313 -5.97 24.48 -33.92
CA HIS A 313 -6.20 24.94 -35.28
C HIS A 313 -7.26 26.04 -35.29
N ARG A 314 -6.79 27.30 -35.21
CA ARG A 314 -7.50 28.42 -35.81
C ARG A 314 -7.28 28.33 -37.30
N THR A 315 -8.29 27.93 -38.05
CA THR A 315 -8.36 28.24 -39.48
C THR A 315 -9.01 29.61 -39.64
N ARG A 316 -8.23 30.48 -40.27
CA ARG A 316 -8.66 31.70 -40.92
C ARG A 316 -9.55 31.38 -42.12
N ASP A 317 -10.37 32.36 -42.43
CA ASP A 317 -10.93 32.73 -43.74
C ASP A 317 -12.39 32.36 -44.08
N ASP A 318 -13.01 33.40 -44.64
CA ASP A 318 -14.20 33.51 -45.51
C ASP A 318 -15.61 33.55 -44.90
N ALA A 319 -16.11 34.77 -44.70
CA ALA A 319 -17.20 35.30 -45.55
C ALA A 319 -17.39 36.82 -45.37
N ALA A 320 -17.52 37.49 -46.52
CA ALA A 320 -17.56 38.93 -46.68
C ALA A 320 -18.97 39.55 -46.59
N SER A 321 -18.96 40.89 -46.44
CA SER A 321 -19.92 41.88 -46.97
C SER A 321 -21.20 42.20 -46.18
N SER A 322 -21.17 43.34 -45.48
CA SER A 322 -22.05 44.49 -45.81
C SER A 322 -21.56 45.81 -45.17
N ARG A 323 -21.76 46.90 -45.92
CA ARG A 323 -21.15 48.25 -45.90
C ARG A 323 -21.70 49.20 -44.78
N VAL A 324 -20.86 49.95 -44.01
CA VAL A 324 -20.45 51.41 -44.14
C VAL A 324 -21.44 52.42 -43.45
N PRO A 325 -21.03 53.57 -42.84
CA PRO A 325 -19.88 53.92 -41.97
C PRO A 325 -20.24 55.02 -40.89
N HIS A 326 -19.20 55.70 -40.34
CA HIS A 326 -19.15 56.95 -39.54
C HIS A 326 -18.91 56.72 -38.03
N GLN A 327 -17.99 57.39 -37.33
CA GLN A 327 -17.03 58.48 -37.60
C GLN A 327 -15.95 58.41 -36.50
N ALA A 328 -14.69 58.69 -36.84
CA ALA A 328 -13.62 59.09 -35.90
C ALA A 328 -13.65 60.64 -35.75
N PRO A 329 -12.90 61.33 -34.86
CA PRO A 329 -11.56 60.96 -34.37
C PRO A 329 -11.16 61.37 -32.93
N ALA A 330 -9.96 60.88 -32.54
CA ALA A 330 -8.83 61.49 -31.80
C ALA A 330 -9.08 62.64 -30.77
N ALA A 331 -8.33 62.86 -29.68
CA ALA A 331 -6.93 62.59 -29.37
C ALA A 331 -6.65 62.84 -27.87
N ARG A 332 -5.61 62.16 -27.35
CA ARG A 332 -4.49 62.67 -26.52
C ARG A 332 -4.72 63.68 -25.37
N ARG A 333 -4.12 63.28 -24.23
CA ARG A 333 -3.22 64.00 -23.29
C ARG A 333 -3.73 64.23 -21.85
N ALA A 334 -2.76 63.99 -20.97
CA ALA A 334 -2.76 63.91 -19.52
C ALA A 334 -2.68 65.31 -18.85
N PRO A 335 -2.73 65.41 -17.50
CA PRO A 335 -3.41 66.46 -16.73
C PRO A 335 -2.49 67.61 -16.30
N PRO A 336 -3.00 68.58 -15.51
CA PRO A 336 -2.42 68.70 -14.16
C PRO A 336 -3.34 69.21 -13.02
N SER A 337 -2.89 68.92 -11.79
CA SER A 337 -2.86 69.72 -10.53
C SER A 337 -4.11 70.32 -9.87
N ALA A 338 -4.18 70.10 -8.55
CA ALA A 338 -5.11 70.63 -7.53
C ALA A 338 -5.00 72.16 -7.29
N PRO A 339 -5.90 72.74 -6.46
CA PRO A 339 -5.54 73.03 -5.06
C PRO A 339 -6.66 72.93 -3.98
N GLU A 340 -6.19 72.72 -2.74
CA GLU A 340 -6.57 73.29 -1.40
C GLU A 340 -7.60 74.45 -1.34
N GLU A 341 -8.37 74.77 -0.29
CA GLU A 341 -8.58 74.33 1.11
C GLU A 341 -9.79 75.13 1.68
N THR A 342 -10.34 74.76 2.86
CA THR A 342 -10.94 75.59 3.95
C THR A 342 -12.24 75.08 4.59
N SER A 343 -12.25 75.08 5.93
CA SER A 343 -13.26 74.54 6.89
C SER A 343 -14.01 75.70 7.60
N PRO A 344 -15.11 75.49 8.37
CA PRO A 344 -14.98 75.06 9.78
C PRO A 344 -16.11 74.18 10.39
N ALA A 345 -15.80 73.52 11.52
CA ALA A 345 -16.66 72.75 12.45
C ALA A 345 -17.33 73.69 13.51
N PRO A 346 -18.01 73.28 14.64
CA PRO A 346 -17.98 72.05 15.48
C PRO A 346 -19.39 71.48 15.88
N TRP A 347 -19.66 70.35 16.59
CA TRP A 347 -19.10 69.73 17.80
C TRP A 347 -19.56 68.25 18.04
N HIS A 348 -18.61 67.41 18.54
CA HIS A 348 -18.68 66.19 19.39
C HIS A 348 -19.54 64.91 19.10
N ARG A 349 -18.88 63.77 18.77
CA ARG A 349 -18.61 62.61 19.69
C ARG A 349 -17.73 61.51 19.06
N ARG A 350 -16.90 60.88 19.89
CA ARG A 350 -15.82 59.92 19.59
C ARG A 350 -16.31 58.53 19.14
N ILE A 351 -15.69 57.96 18.09
CA ILE A 351 -15.34 56.52 18.01
C ILE A 351 -13.96 56.38 17.35
N ARG A 352 -12.99 55.85 18.10
CA ARG A 352 -11.66 55.39 17.62
C ARG A 352 -11.87 54.09 16.83
N THR A 353 -11.63 54.08 15.52
CA THR A 353 -11.43 52.83 14.77
C THR A 353 -9.95 52.46 14.80
N ALA A 354 -9.66 51.42 15.58
CA ALA A 354 -8.35 50.82 15.64
C ALA A 354 -8.07 50.07 14.32
N ARG A 355 -6.95 50.39 13.66
CA ARG A 355 -6.23 49.47 12.76
C ARG A 355 -5.06 48.84 13.53
N PRO A 356 -5.19 47.62 14.09
CA PRO A 356 -4.02 46.82 14.46
C PRO A 356 -4.07 45.36 13.96
N GLU A 357 -5.12 44.93 13.25
CA GLU A 357 -5.32 43.50 12.97
C GLU A 357 -4.50 42.97 11.78
N ARG A 358 -4.34 43.76 10.71
CA ARG A 358 -3.59 43.31 9.52
C ARG A 358 -2.10 43.09 9.78
N ASN A 359 -1.48 43.91 10.62
CA ASN A 359 -0.08 43.73 11.03
C ASN A 359 0.09 42.62 12.08
N ARG A 360 -0.93 42.32 12.91
CA ARG A 360 -0.90 41.16 13.81
C ARG A 360 -1.00 39.85 13.04
N VAL A 361 -1.84 39.74 12.02
CA VAL A 361 -1.96 38.51 11.21
C VAL A 361 -0.68 38.25 10.41
N ARG A 362 -0.04 39.30 9.86
CA ARG A 362 1.24 39.17 9.15
C ARG A 362 2.41 38.82 10.09
N ARG A 363 2.54 39.50 11.23
CA ARG A 363 3.52 39.13 12.29
C ARG A 363 3.25 37.77 12.91
N ARG A 364 2.00 37.30 12.98
CA ARG A 364 1.63 35.98 13.53
C ARG A 364 1.86 34.87 12.51
N LYS A 365 1.76 35.14 11.20
CA LYS A 365 2.20 34.22 10.14
C LYS A 365 3.72 34.11 10.04
N GLU A 366 4.45 35.21 10.20
CA GLU A 366 5.93 35.21 10.28
C GLU A 366 6.45 34.46 11.52
N LYS A 367 5.64 34.35 12.59
CA LYS A 367 6.01 33.67 13.84
C LYS A 367 5.68 32.15 13.87
N ILE A 368 5.17 31.56 12.79
CA ILE A 368 4.81 30.12 12.73
C ILE A 368 6.00 29.26 12.26
N MET A 369 7.03 29.87 11.68
CA MET A 369 8.19 29.17 11.13
C MET A 369 9.37 29.19 12.10
N ASN A 370 9.92 28.01 12.38
CA ASN A 370 11.10 27.89 13.20
C ASN A 370 12.36 28.06 12.34
N GLU A 371 13.08 29.17 12.52
CA GLU A 371 14.26 29.52 11.72
C GLU A 371 15.37 28.45 11.76
N ASN A 372 15.57 27.78 12.90
CA ASN A 372 16.60 26.75 13.04
C ASN A 372 16.24 25.51 12.21
N LEU A 373 14.98 25.07 12.27
CA LEU A 373 14.49 23.92 11.50
C LEU A 373 14.36 24.24 10.00
N ASP A 374 14.04 25.49 9.65
CA ASP A 374 14.08 25.98 8.28
C ASP A 374 15.50 25.92 7.71
N ARG A 375 16.49 26.40 8.48
CA ARG A 375 17.91 26.30 8.09
C ARG A 375 18.35 24.86 7.94
N LEU A 376 17.95 23.97 8.85
CA LEU A 376 18.29 22.55 8.77
C LEU A 376 17.71 21.91 7.50
N THR A 377 16.43 22.18 7.21
CA THR A 377 15.76 21.71 5.99
C THR A 377 16.42 22.26 4.74
N ALA A 378 16.84 23.54 4.76
CA ALA A 378 17.53 24.18 3.64
C ALA A 378 18.92 23.56 3.33
N GLN A 379 19.54 22.85 4.28
CA GLN A 379 20.76 22.07 4.04
C GLN A 379 20.48 20.67 3.44
N GLY A 380 19.22 20.33 3.19
CA GLY A 380 18.84 19.03 2.62
C GLY A 380 18.65 17.92 3.64
N VAL A 381 18.46 18.26 4.93
CA VAL A 381 18.13 17.32 5.99
C VAL A 381 16.61 17.23 6.16
N ALA A 382 16.04 16.04 5.93
CA ALA A 382 14.64 15.78 6.21
C ALA A 382 14.43 15.50 7.71
N ILE A 383 13.53 16.24 8.34
CA ILE A 383 13.24 16.13 9.78
C ILE A 383 12.09 15.14 9.99
N TRP A 384 12.36 14.05 10.71
CA TRP A 384 11.36 13.06 11.07
C TRP A 384 11.16 13.01 12.59
N LEU A 385 9.95 12.63 13.01
CA LEU A 385 9.62 12.43 14.41
C LEU A 385 9.77 10.95 14.80
N ASP A 386 10.46 10.67 15.91
CA ASP A 386 10.55 9.33 16.50
C ASP A 386 9.52 9.13 17.63
N ASP A 387 8.25 9.26 17.27
CA ASP A 387 7.11 9.06 18.17
C ASP A 387 5.82 8.92 17.34
N LEU A 388 4.92 8.01 17.73
CA LEU A 388 3.59 7.89 17.14
C LEU A 388 2.61 7.37 18.20
N SER A 389 1.56 8.15 18.45
CA SER A 389 0.48 7.78 19.35
C SER A 389 -0.88 8.23 18.82
N ARG A 390 -1.93 7.47 19.13
CA ARG A 390 -3.30 7.84 18.83
C ARG A 390 -3.73 9.15 19.50
N GLU A 391 -3.19 9.44 20.68
CA GLU A 391 -3.40 10.71 21.38
C GLU A 391 -2.96 11.89 20.50
N ARG A 392 -1.76 11.79 19.91
CA ARG A 392 -1.21 12.81 19.02
C ARG A 392 -2.01 12.95 17.73
N LEU A 393 -2.39 11.83 17.12
CA LEU A 393 -3.15 11.84 15.86
C LEU A 393 -4.52 12.50 16.04
N ALA A 394 -5.30 12.06 17.04
CA ALA A 394 -6.62 12.60 17.32
C ALA A 394 -6.57 14.06 17.81
N GLY A 395 -5.49 14.47 18.47
CA GLY A 395 -5.30 15.86 18.91
C GLY A 395 -4.80 16.82 17.83
N GLY A 396 -4.52 16.35 16.62
CA GLY A 396 -3.93 17.17 15.55
C GLY A 396 -2.43 17.48 15.73
N GLY A 397 -1.79 16.95 16.78
CA GLY A 397 -0.42 17.29 17.14
C GLY A 397 0.63 16.90 16.08
N LEU A 398 0.36 15.86 15.28
CA LEU A 398 1.23 15.53 14.14
C LEU A 398 1.13 16.59 13.03
N ALA A 399 -0.09 17.03 12.70
CA ALA A 399 -0.29 18.08 11.69
C ALA A 399 0.32 19.42 12.14
N ASP A 400 0.27 19.73 13.44
CA ASP A 400 0.95 20.90 14.00
C ASP A 400 2.48 20.81 13.87
N LEU A 401 3.08 19.64 14.12
CA LEU A 401 4.52 19.45 13.93
C LEU A 401 4.93 19.57 12.46
N VAL A 402 4.11 19.10 11.51
CA VAL A 402 4.35 19.32 10.08
C VAL A 402 4.37 20.82 9.75
N ARG A 403 3.39 21.57 10.25
CA ARG A 403 3.21 23.00 9.97
C ARG A 403 4.26 23.88 10.64
N GLU A 404 4.59 23.59 11.90
CA GLU A 404 5.39 24.48 12.76
C GLU A 404 6.86 24.04 12.88
N HIS A 405 7.13 22.74 12.74
CA HIS A 405 8.45 22.14 13.02
C HIS A 405 9.02 21.41 11.80
N ARG A 406 8.45 21.60 10.60
CA ARG A 406 8.93 21.00 9.34
C ARG A 406 9.09 19.49 9.42
N VAL A 407 8.28 18.82 10.25
CA VAL A 407 8.29 17.36 10.30
C VAL A 407 7.71 16.83 8.98
N VAL A 408 8.49 16.01 8.29
CA VAL A 408 8.13 15.43 6.98
C VAL A 408 8.12 13.91 6.99
N GLY A 409 8.25 13.28 8.15
CA GLY A 409 8.14 11.84 8.29
C GLY A 409 8.07 11.42 9.76
N ILE A 410 7.76 10.16 9.98
CA ILE A 410 7.56 9.61 11.33
C ILE A 410 8.02 8.15 11.41
N THR A 411 8.67 7.81 12.50
CA THR A 411 9.01 6.43 12.86
C THR A 411 8.25 6.00 14.11
N SER A 412 7.87 4.73 14.12
CA SER A 412 7.38 4.05 15.31
C SER A 412 8.36 2.95 15.73
N ASN A 413 8.18 2.46 16.96
CA ASN A 413 8.82 1.28 17.48
C ASN A 413 7.90 0.61 18.54
N PRO A 414 8.16 -0.67 18.92
CA PRO A 414 7.31 -1.37 19.88
C PRO A 414 7.21 -0.69 21.25
N THR A 415 8.28 -0.03 21.72
CA THR A 415 8.30 0.66 23.02
C THR A 415 7.36 1.86 23.04
N ILE A 416 7.32 2.63 21.94
CA ILE A 416 6.41 3.78 21.76
C ILE A 416 4.95 3.31 21.84
N PHE A 417 4.61 2.25 21.11
CA PHE A 417 3.25 1.69 21.13
C PHE A 417 2.89 1.09 22.49
N ALA A 418 3.80 0.38 23.15
CA ALA A 418 3.57 -0.18 24.49
C ALA A 418 3.23 0.91 25.50
N LYS A 419 3.93 2.05 25.43
CA LYS A 419 3.63 3.22 26.25
C LYS A 419 2.27 3.81 25.90
N ALA A 420 2.02 4.07 24.61
CA ALA A 420 0.79 4.72 24.15
C ALA A 420 -0.47 3.91 24.51
N ILE A 421 -0.46 2.60 24.24
CA ILE A 421 -1.58 1.69 24.55
C ILE A 421 -1.84 1.62 26.06
N ARG A 422 -0.81 1.73 26.90
CA ARG A 422 -0.96 1.70 28.36
C ARG A 422 -1.51 3.01 28.94
N SER A 423 -1.09 4.15 28.41
CA SER A 423 -1.42 5.46 28.98
C SER A 423 -2.68 6.10 28.40
N GLY A 424 -3.20 5.56 27.29
CA GLY A 424 -4.27 6.17 26.50
C GLY A 424 -5.62 5.49 26.65
N ASP A 425 -6.67 6.27 26.91
CA ASP A 425 -8.07 5.83 26.84
C ASP A 425 -8.56 5.63 25.38
N ARG A 426 -7.87 6.25 24.41
CA ARG A 426 -8.26 6.22 22.99
C ARG A 426 -8.10 4.85 22.31
N TYR A 427 -7.46 3.89 22.97
CA TYR A 427 -7.38 2.52 22.50
C TYR A 427 -8.53 1.63 23.01
N ASP A 428 -9.28 2.07 24.03
CA ASP A 428 -10.23 1.22 24.75
C ASP A 428 -11.35 0.68 23.88
N GLU A 429 -11.91 1.50 22.98
CA GLU A 429 -12.99 1.08 22.08
C GLU A 429 -12.52 -0.04 21.14
N GLN A 430 -11.41 0.18 20.44
CA GLN A 430 -10.87 -0.83 19.51
C GLN A 430 -10.40 -2.08 20.26
N ILE A 431 -9.79 -1.94 21.44
CA ILE A 431 -9.44 -3.07 22.31
C ILE A 431 -10.71 -3.83 22.73
N GLY A 432 -11.79 -3.14 23.07
CA GLY A 432 -13.09 -3.75 23.39
C GLY A 432 -13.63 -4.58 22.22
N ASP A 433 -13.59 -4.07 21.00
CA ASP A 433 -14.00 -4.79 19.80
C ASP A 433 -13.10 -5.99 19.47
N LEU A 434 -11.80 -5.87 19.68
CA LEU A 434 -10.84 -6.97 19.53
C LEU A 434 -11.08 -8.07 20.58
N THR A 435 -11.41 -7.67 21.80
CA THR A 435 -11.72 -8.55 22.93
C THR A 435 -12.97 -9.39 22.62
N ARG A 436 -14.09 -8.75 22.25
CA ARG A 436 -15.37 -9.42 21.94
C ARG A 436 -15.25 -10.39 20.76
N ARG A 437 -14.34 -10.12 19.83
CA ARG A 437 -14.05 -10.97 18.66
C ARG A 437 -13.05 -12.09 18.94
N TRP A 438 -12.55 -12.21 20.17
CA TRP A 438 -11.54 -13.20 20.54
C TRP A 438 -10.27 -13.14 19.67
N VAL A 439 -9.87 -11.93 19.27
CA VAL A 439 -8.66 -11.74 18.47
C VAL A 439 -7.44 -12.05 19.33
N ARG A 440 -6.49 -12.82 18.79
CA ARG A 440 -5.25 -13.16 19.49
C ARG A 440 -4.36 -11.92 19.62
N VAL A 441 -3.55 -11.87 20.67
CA VAL A 441 -2.75 -10.68 21.00
C VAL A 441 -1.85 -10.22 19.86
N GLU A 442 -1.25 -11.14 19.10
CA GLU A 442 -0.33 -10.79 18.02
C GLU A 442 -1.06 -10.07 16.88
N GLU A 443 -2.26 -10.56 16.55
CA GLU A 443 -3.13 -9.91 15.56
C GLU A 443 -3.70 -8.60 16.09
N ALA A 444 -4.02 -8.52 17.39
CA ALA A 444 -4.51 -7.30 18.01
C ALA A 444 -3.45 -6.19 17.97
N VAL A 445 -2.17 -6.48 18.29
CA VAL A 445 -1.05 -5.53 18.14
C VAL A 445 -0.94 -5.07 16.69
N ARG A 446 -0.96 -6.02 15.73
CA ARG A 446 -0.87 -5.69 14.30
C ARG A 446 -2.00 -4.75 13.86
N LEU A 447 -3.24 -5.03 14.25
CA LEU A 447 -4.40 -4.21 13.89
C LEU A 447 -4.40 -2.83 14.55
N LEU A 448 -3.95 -2.72 15.80
CA LEU A 448 -3.85 -1.43 16.50
C LEU A 448 -2.77 -0.55 15.85
N THR A 449 -1.57 -1.09 15.68
CA THR A 449 -0.42 -0.36 15.11
C THR A 449 -0.63 0.00 13.65
N ALA A 450 -1.16 -0.92 12.82
CA ALA A 450 -1.47 -0.64 11.42
C ALA A 450 -2.56 0.42 11.27
N PHE A 451 -3.55 0.46 12.16
CA PHE A 451 -4.58 1.50 12.14
C PHE A 451 -3.97 2.89 12.37
N ASP A 452 -3.13 3.04 13.40
CA ASP A 452 -2.50 4.32 13.72
C ASP A 452 -1.52 4.76 12.63
N VAL A 453 -0.74 3.82 12.09
CA VAL A 453 0.18 4.08 10.97
C VAL A 453 -0.57 4.49 9.72
N ARG A 454 -1.70 3.84 9.39
CA ARG A 454 -2.53 4.22 8.25
C ARG A 454 -3.10 5.63 8.42
N TRP A 455 -3.54 5.99 9.62
CA TRP A 455 -3.99 7.35 9.91
C TRP A 455 -2.84 8.36 9.81
N ALA A 456 -1.65 8.05 10.34
CA ALA A 456 -0.47 8.89 10.18
C ALA A 456 -0.10 9.08 8.69
N CYS A 457 -0.25 8.03 7.87
CA CYS A 457 -0.03 8.11 6.43
C CYS A 457 -1.00 9.11 5.78
N ASP A 458 -2.26 9.11 6.20
CA ASP A 458 -3.27 10.06 5.72
C ASP A 458 -2.95 11.49 6.15
N VAL A 459 -2.47 11.71 7.38
CA VAL A 459 -2.03 13.03 7.86
C VAL A 459 -0.82 13.55 7.07
N LEU A 460 0.15 12.68 6.74
CA LEU A 460 1.35 13.04 5.98
C LEU A 460 1.16 13.00 4.45
N ARG A 461 -0.02 12.63 3.96
CA ARG A 461 -0.30 12.52 2.53
C ARG A 461 -0.03 13.83 1.76
N PRO A 462 -0.40 15.02 2.25
CA PRO A 462 -0.08 16.27 1.55
C PRO A 462 1.43 16.52 1.42
N VAL A 463 2.23 16.11 2.42
CA VAL A 463 3.69 16.22 2.37
C VAL A 463 4.27 15.22 1.37
N TYR A 464 3.73 14.01 1.35
CA TYR A 464 4.10 12.99 0.38
C TYR A 464 3.86 13.48 -1.05
N GLU A 465 2.68 14.02 -1.35
CA GLU A 465 2.37 14.54 -2.68
C GLU A 465 3.24 15.76 -3.05
N ALA A 466 3.43 16.70 -2.13
CA ALA A 466 4.24 17.89 -2.37
C ALA A 466 5.74 17.59 -2.60
N SER A 467 6.24 16.47 -2.07
CA SER A 467 7.63 16.04 -2.21
C SER A 467 7.84 15.01 -3.33
N ASP A 468 6.83 14.80 -4.20
CA ASP A 468 6.83 13.75 -5.21
C ASP A 468 7.16 12.38 -4.61
N GLY A 469 6.56 12.08 -3.47
CA GLY A 469 6.76 10.86 -2.72
C GLY A 469 8.14 10.69 -2.06
N MET A 470 9.03 11.67 -2.10
CA MET A 470 10.32 11.57 -1.39
C MET A 470 10.11 11.51 0.12
N ASP A 471 9.30 12.43 0.66
CA ASP A 471 8.97 12.55 2.08
C ASP A 471 7.49 12.27 2.35
N GLY A 472 6.95 12.70 3.49
CA GLY A 472 5.62 12.35 3.97
C GLY A 472 5.48 10.88 4.38
N ARG A 473 6.58 10.27 4.83
CA ARG A 473 6.70 8.82 5.03
C ARG A 473 6.43 8.39 6.46
N VAL A 474 5.83 7.22 6.64
CA VAL A 474 5.50 6.65 7.96
C VAL A 474 6.05 5.23 8.08
N SER A 475 6.83 4.95 9.12
CA SER A 475 7.40 3.60 9.32
C SER A 475 6.59 2.75 10.31
N ILE A 476 6.26 1.53 9.91
CA ILE A 476 5.73 0.45 10.78
C ILE A 476 6.72 -0.70 10.84
N GLU A 477 6.94 -1.26 12.01
CA GLU A 477 7.97 -2.27 12.24
C GLU A 477 7.42 -3.69 12.21
N VAL A 478 8.20 -4.63 11.65
CA VAL A 478 7.89 -6.06 11.71
C VAL A 478 8.00 -6.59 13.14
N ASP A 479 7.38 -7.74 13.42
CA ASP A 479 7.53 -8.39 14.73
C ASP A 479 9.01 -8.68 15.02
N PRO A 480 9.57 -8.20 16.14
CA PRO A 480 10.96 -8.46 16.50
C PRO A 480 11.36 -9.93 16.51
N ARG A 481 10.41 -10.82 16.84
CA ARG A 481 10.65 -12.26 16.97
C ARG A 481 10.89 -12.94 15.62
N VAL A 482 10.49 -12.31 14.51
CA VAL A 482 10.72 -12.85 13.16
C VAL A 482 12.02 -12.34 12.52
N ALA A 483 12.76 -11.44 13.18
CA ALA A 483 13.96 -10.78 12.63
C ALA A 483 15.11 -11.73 12.24
N HIS A 484 15.07 -12.99 12.69
CA HIS A 484 16.03 -14.04 12.34
C HIS A 484 15.45 -15.13 11.43
N ASP A 485 14.25 -14.93 10.90
CA ASP A 485 13.59 -15.79 9.92
C ASP A 485 13.24 -14.96 8.68
N THR A 486 14.00 -15.19 7.61
CA THR A 486 13.87 -14.46 6.34
C THR A 486 12.48 -14.63 5.74
N ALA A 487 11.94 -15.86 5.72
CA ALA A 487 10.64 -16.14 5.12
C ALA A 487 9.50 -15.52 5.93
N ALA A 488 9.58 -15.60 7.26
CA ALA A 488 8.61 -14.97 8.14
C ALA A 488 8.66 -13.44 8.06
N THR A 489 9.86 -12.84 7.99
CA THR A 489 10.02 -11.38 7.81
C THR A 489 9.40 -10.91 6.49
N ILE A 490 9.64 -11.63 5.39
CA ILE A 490 9.04 -11.31 4.08
C ILE A 490 7.50 -11.40 4.16
N ALA A 491 6.98 -12.47 4.76
CA ALA A 491 5.54 -12.65 4.91
C ALA A 491 4.89 -11.54 5.75
N GLU A 492 5.55 -11.14 6.84
CA GLU A 492 5.09 -10.04 7.69
C GLU A 492 5.14 -8.70 6.95
N ALA A 493 6.21 -8.43 6.21
CA ALA A 493 6.34 -7.20 5.42
C ALA A 493 5.21 -7.06 4.39
N ARG A 494 4.88 -8.14 3.67
CA ARG A 494 3.74 -8.18 2.75
C ARG A 494 2.41 -7.96 3.48
N ALA A 495 2.23 -8.58 4.64
CA ALA A 495 1.01 -8.45 5.43
C ALA A 495 0.81 -7.00 5.94
N LEU A 496 1.85 -6.36 6.46
CA LEU A 496 1.81 -4.97 6.90
C LEU A 496 1.57 -4.00 5.74
N TRP A 497 2.26 -4.21 4.61
CA TRP A 497 2.05 -3.41 3.40
C TRP A 497 0.60 -3.47 2.92
N TRP A 498 0.02 -4.68 2.86
CA TRP A 498 -1.37 -4.89 2.48
C TRP A 498 -2.38 -4.31 3.49
N LEU A 499 -2.10 -4.45 4.79
CA LEU A 499 -3.03 -4.03 5.85
C LEU A 499 -3.13 -2.50 5.98
N VAL A 500 -1.99 -1.81 5.84
CA VAL A 500 -1.93 -0.35 5.92
C VAL A 500 -2.43 0.27 4.61
N ASP A 501 -2.09 -0.31 3.45
CA ASP A 501 -2.59 0.10 2.13
C ASP A 501 -2.44 1.60 1.84
N ARG A 502 -1.21 2.11 2.01
CA ARG A 502 -0.85 3.51 1.72
C ARG A 502 0.52 3.59 1.02
N PRO A 503 0.66 4.41 -0.03
CA PRO A 503 1.89 4.45 -0.83
C PRO A 503 3.07 5.11 -0.09
N ASN A 504 2.78 5.89 0.95
CA ASN A 504 3.76 6.57 1.78
C ASN A 504 4.20 5.76 3.03
N LEU A 505 3.84 4.49 3.10
CA LEU A 505 4.32 3.58 4.12
C LEU A 505 5.79 3.20 3.91
N PHE A 506 6.51 3.00 5.00
CA PHE A 506 7.71 2.18 5.09
C PHE A 506 7.46 0.98 5.98
N VAL A 507 7.78 -0.22 5.51
CA VAL A 507 7.94 -1.37 6.40
C VAL A 507 9.36 -1.34 6.94
N LYS A 508 9.50 -1.38 8.26
CA LYS A 508 10.76 -1.27 8.97
C LYS A 508 11.28 -2.66 9.33
N ILE A 509 12.47 -2.98 8.82
CA ILE A 509 13.10 -4.30 8.95
C ILE A 509 14.50 -4.14 9.55
N PRO A 510 14.86 -4.86 10.62
CA PRO A 510 16.19 -4.78 11.21
C PRO A 510 17.26 -5.36 10.27
N ALA A 511 18.44 -4.74 10.25
CA ALA A 511 19.59 -5.12 9.42
C ALA A 511 20.35 -6.32 10.02
N THR A 512 19.66 -7.40 10.40
CA THR A 512 20.34 -8.65 10.77
C THR A 512 20.85 -9.33 9.50
N GLN A 513 21.91 -10.14 9.61
CA GLN A 513 22.44 -10.90 8.46
C GLN A 513 21.35 -11.66 7.69
N LYS A 514 20.38 -12.25 8.41
CA LYS A 514 19.28 -13.03 7.83
C LYS A 514 18.20 -12.15 7.19
N SER A 515 18.00 -10.94 7.70
CA SER A 515 16.99 -10.00 7.21
C SER A 515 17.45 -9.20 5.97
N LEU A 516 18.74 -9.17 5.64
CA LEU A 516 19.23 -8.53 4.40
C LEU A 516 18.56 -9.09 3.14
N GLN A 517 18.38 -10.42 3.07
CA GLN A 517 17.65 -11.05 1.96
C GLN A 517 16.17 -10.65 1.96
N ALA A 518 15.56 -10.51 3.14
CA ALA A 518 14.18 -10.08 3.25
C ALA A 518 13.99 -8.63 2.76
N ILE A 519 14.93 -7.74 3.06
CA ILE A 519 14.97 -6.36 2.57
C ILE A 519 15.02 -6.34 1.04
N SER A 520 15.98 -7.06 0.44
CA SER A 520 16.12 -7.14 -1.02
C SER A 520 14.85 -7.68 -1.69
N THR A 521 14.28 -8.75 -1.13
CA THR A 521 13.05 -9.37 -1.67
C THR A 521 11.85 -8.42 -1.57
N ALA A 522 11.67 -7.74 -0.45
CA ALA A 522 10.56 -6.80 -0.27
C ALA A 522 10.66 -5.61 -1.22
N LEU A 523 11.86 -5.05 -1.40
CA LEU A 523 12.12 -4.00 -2.40
C LEU A 523 11.84 -4.49 -3.82
N ALA A 524 12.29 -5.71 -4.16
CA ALA A 524 12.00 -6.35 -5.45
C ALA A 524 10.49 -6.52 -5.72
N GLU A 525 9.68 -6.56 -4.67
CA GLU A 525 8.22 -6.64 -4.73
C GLU A 525 7.51 -5.28 -4.78
N GLY A 526 8.26 -4.19 -4.73
CA GLY A 526 7.74 -2.84 -4.70
C GLY A 526 7.36 -2.32 -3.31
N ILE A 527 7.78 -3.02 -2.24
CA ILE A 527 7.53 -2.58 -0.87
C ILE A 527 8.64 -1.60 -0.47
N SER A 528 8.25 -0.41 -0.05
CA SER A 528 9.19 0.60 0.45
C SER A 528 9.70 0.20 1.85
N ILE A 529 11.03 0.23 2.07
CA ILE A 529 11.65 -0.30 3.30
C ILE A 529 12.43 0.77 4.09
N ASN A 530 12.19 0.84 5.40
CA ASN A 530 13.10 1.48 6.36
C ASN A 530 14.00 0.41 7.00
N VAL A 531 15.27 0.38 6.64
CA VAL A 531 16.22 -0.57 7.24
C VAL A 531 16.67 -0.03 8.60
N THR A 532 16.57 -0.80 9.68
CA THR A 532 16.87 -0.34 11.05
C THR A 532 17.97 -1.15 11.74
N LEU A 533 18.40 -0.71 12.93
CA LEU A 533 19.46 -1.33 13.74
C LEU A 533 20.81 -1.46 12.99
N ILE A 534 21.20 -0.40 12.27
CA ILE A 534 22.52 -0.32 11.62
C ILE A 534 23.47 0.40 12.57
N PHE A 535 24.54 -0.28 12.98
CA PHE A 535 25.56 0.25 13.91
C PHE A 535 26.97 0.32 13.30
N SER A 536 27.29 -0.59 12.39
CA SER A 536 28.62 -0.71 11.78
C SER A 536 28.65 -0.27 10.32
N LEU A 537 29.81 0.20 9.87
CA LEU A 537 30.07 0.52 8.47
C LEU A 537 29.94 -0.72 7.58
N ASP A 538 30.45 -1.87 8.02
CA ASP A 538 30.34 -3.14 7.29
C ASP A 538 28.89 -3.58 7.10
N ARG A 539 28.05 -3.43 8.14
CA ARG A 539 26.62 -3.73 8.03
C ARG A 539 25.96 -2.73 7.07
N TYR A 540 26.36 -1.47 7.10
CA TYR A 540 25.80 -0.48 6.19
C TYR A 540 26.14 -0.78 4.72
N ASP A 541 27.38 -1.21 4.41
CA ASP A 541 27.76 -1.67 3.08
C ASP A 541 26.94 -2.88 2.60
N GLN A 542 26.56 -3.77 3.51
CA GLN A 542 25.70 -4.90 3.20
C GLN A 542 24.25 -4.46 2.95
N VAL A 543 23.76 -3.46 3.69
CA VAL A 543 22.43 -2.86 3.48
C VAL A 543 22.37 -2.16 2.12
N LEU A 544 23.39 -1.39 1.75
CA LEU A 544 23.49 -0.73 0.43
C LEU A 544 23.49 -1.76 -0.71
N ARG A 545 24.22 -2.87 -0.55
CA ARG A 545 24.19 -4.00 -1.50
C ARG A 545 22.80 -4.62 -1.61
N ALA A 546 22.17 -4.96 -0.49
CA ALA A 546 20.83 -5.53 -0.47
C ALA A 546 19.77 -4.59 -1.10
N PHE A 547 19.92 -3.29 -0.92
CA PHE A 547 19.10 -2.27 -1.56
C PHE A 547 19.28 -2.29 -3.09
N LEU A 548 20.52 -2.20 -3.58
CA LEU A 548 20.82 -2.24 -5.00
C LEU A 548 20.35 -3.54 -5.66
N ASP A 549 20.52 -4.68 -4.99
CA ASP A 549 20.05 -5.98 -5.47
C ASP A 549 18.52 -6.03 -5.56
N GLY A 550 17.82 -5.47 -4.56
CA GLY A 550 16.36 -5.40 -4.55
C GLY A 550 15.82 -4.49 -5.65
N MET A 551 16.44 -3.32 -5.84
CA MET A 551 16.07 -2.38 -6.90
C MET A 551 16.38 -2.93 -8.30
N ALA A 552 17.49 -3.65 -8.48
CA ALA A 552 17.81 -4.33 -9.74
C ALA A 552 16.78 -5.42 -10.07
N GLN A 553 16.35 -6.21 -9.08
CA GLN A 553 15.29 -7.20 -9.26
C GLN A 553 13.93 -6.56 -9.56
N ALA A 554 13.58 -5.46 -8.88
CA ALA A 554 12.38 -4.68 -9.18
C ALA A 554 12.39 -4.18 -10.63
N HIS A 555 13.53 -3.67 -11.08
CA HIS A 555 13.72 -3.17 -12.44
C HIS A 555 13.57 -4.29 -13.47
N ALA A 556 14.23 -5.43 -13.26
CA ALA A 556 14.12 -6.61 -14.11
C ALA A 556 12.69 -7.16 -14.18
N ALA A 557 11.91 -7.00 -13.11
CA ALA A 557 10.49 -7.35 -13.06
C ALA A 557 9.56 -6.30 -13.70
N GLY A 558 10.10 -5.23 -14.29
CA GLY A 558 9.33 -4.17 -14.95
C GLY A 558 8.56 -3.26 -13.98
N ARG A 559 8.99 -3.17 -12.72
CA ARG A 559 8.36 -2.28 -11.73
C ARG A 559 8.84 -0.85 -11.89
N ASP A 560 7.96 0.09 -11.60
CA ASP A 560 8.32 1.51 -11.50
C ASP A 560 9.19 1.75 -10.25
N LEU A 561 10.48 2.00 -10.48
CA LEU A 561 11.44 2.25 -9.41
C LEU A 561 11.17 3.56 -8.66
N ALA A 562 10.49 4.53 -9.28
CA ALA A 562 10.16 5.80 -8.64
C ALA A 562 9.10 5.63 -7.54
N SER A 563 8.32 4.55 -7.58
CA SER A 563 7.34 4.21 -6.55
C SER A 563 7.97 3.56 -5.30
N ILE A 564 9.21 3.08 -5.41
CA ILE A 564 9.92 2.35 -4.35
C ILE A 564 10.92 3.30 -3.70
N ALA A 565 10.82 3.47 -2.38
CA ALA A 565 11.78 4.23 -1.61
C ALA A 565 12.45 3.36 -0.54
N SER A 566 13.57 3.84 -0.03
CA SER A 566 14.18 3.26 1.15
C SER A 566 14.95 4.29 1.96
N VAL A 567 15.07 4.04 3.26
CA VAL A 567 15.98 4.77 4.17
C VAL A 567 16.77 3.76 4.99
N ALA A 568 17.98 4.13 5.39
CA ALA A 568 18.86 3.31 6.21
C ALA A 568 19.11 3.97 7.57
N SER A 569 18.38 3.52 8.59
CA SER A 569 18.42 4.03 9.97
C SER A 569 19.71 3.60 10.69
N PHE A 570 20.71 4.47 10.61
CA PHE A 570 22.03 4.35 11.23
C PHE A 570 22.02 4.98 12.64
N PHE A 571 22.30 4.18 13.66
CA PHE A 571 22.15 4.58 15.06
C PHE A 571 23.36 5.37 15.56
N VAL A 572 23.11 6.52 16.19
CA VAL A 572 24.14 7.47 16.60
C VAL A 572 24.44 7.35 18.11
N SER A 573 23.56 7.83 19.00
CA SER A 573 23.93 8.03 20.42
C SER A 573 24.27 6.76 21.21
N ARG A 574 23.83 5.58 20.72
CA ARG A 574 24.18 4.30 21.35
C ARG A 574 25.68 3.99 21.23
N VAL A 575 26.33 4.47 20.17
CA VAL A 575 27.77 4.27 19.96
C VAL A 575 28.58 5.01 21.02
N ASP A 576 28.29 6.30 21.25
CA ASP A 576 28.98 7.06 22.31
C ASP A 576 28.70 6.46 23.69
N THR A 577 27.45 6.05 23.98
CA THR A 577 27.12 5.44 25.28
C THR A 577 28.00 4.23 25.59
N GLU A 578 28.21 3.34 24.62
CA GLU A 578 29.04 2.14 24.79
C GLU A 578 30.54 2.48 24.81
N VAL A 579 31.00 3.34 23.89
CA VAL A 579 32.41 3.73 23.79
C VAL A 579 32.85 4.49 25.03
N ASP A 580 32.07 5.47 25.48
CA ASP A 580 32.39 6.28 26.66
C ASP A 580 32.44 5.41 27.92
N SER A 581 31.56 4.41 28.05
CA SER A 581 31.63 3.44 29.15
C SER A 581 32.94 2.65 29.15
N ARG A 582 33.47 2.27 27.98
CA ARG A 582 34.75 1.59 27.86
C ARG A 582 35.93 2.54 28.13
N LEU A 583 35.87 3.76 27.61
CA LEU A 583 36.89 4.80 27.86
C LEU A 583 36.99 5.17 29.35
N ASP A 584 35.86 5.23 30.05
CA ASP A 584 35.81 5.49 31.49
C ASP A 584 36.48 4.40 32.30
N LYS A 585 36.31 3.13 31.90
CA LYS A 585 36.98 1.98 32.53
C LYS A 585 38.50 2.02 32.31
N ILE A 586 38.95 2.54 31.16
CA ILE A 586 40.39 2.70 30.85
C ILE A 586 40.98 3.85 31.69
N GLY A 587 40.25 4.97 31.82
CA GLY A 587 40.58 6.03 32.79
C GLY A 587 41.87 6.82 32.52
N THR A 588 42.52 6.67 31.35
CA THR A 588 43.66 7.49 30.94
C THR A 588 43.21 8.88 30.49
N ARG A 589 44.13 9.85 30.43
CA ARG A 589 43.81 11.20 29.93
C ARG A 589 43.45 11.16 28.45
N GLU A 590 44.18 10.33 27.71
CA GLU A 590 44.01 10.09 26.28
C GLU A 590 42.64 9.44 26.00
N ALA A 591 42.22 8.45 26.80
CA ALA A 591 40.88 7.86 26.68
C ALA A 591 39.77 8.87 27.00
N ARG A 592 39.92 9.66 28.07
CA ARG A 592 38.93 10.71 28.41
C ARG A 592 38.77 11.76 27.31
N ALA A 593 39.85 12.10 26.59
CA ALA A 593 39.80 13.07 25.50
C ALA A 593 38.94 12.59 24.31
N LEU A 594 38.81 11.28 24.11
CA LEU A 594 38.04 10.67 23.01
C LEU A 594 36.55 10.54 23.28
N ARG A 595 36.09 10.88 24.50
CA ARG A 595 34.69 10.77 24.88
C ARG A 595 33.78 11.57 23.95
N GLY A 596 32.66 10.96 23.56
CA GLY A 596 31.63 11.59 22.75
C GLY A 596 32.07 11.90 21.31
N GLN A 597 33.18 11.35 20.82
CA GLN A 597 33.63 11.55 19.43
C GLN A 597 33.20 10.40 18.49
N ALA A 598 32.99 9.20 19.03
CA ALA A 598 32.87 7.97 18.26
C ALA A 598 31.60 7.92 17.39
N ALA A 599 30.45 8.33 17.93
CA ALA A 599 29.18 8.25 17.22
C ALA A 599 29.14 9.14 15.98
N ILE A 600 29.61 10.39 16.11
CA ILE A 600 29.66 11.35 15.00
C ILE A 600 30.71 10.93 13.98
N ALA A 601 31.87 10.46 14.42
CA ALA A 601 32.89 9.90 13.52
C ALA A 601 32.33 8.71 12.71
N ASN A 602 31.64 7.77 13.38
CA ASN A 602 31.03 6.61 12.74
C ASN A 602 29.96 7.02 11.71
N ALA A 603 29.07 7.96 12.06
CA ALA A 603 28.03 8.44 11.15
C ALA A 603 28.60 9.21 9.93
N ARG A 604 29.65 10.03 10.13
CA ARG A 604 30.37 10.70 9.03
C ARG A 604 30.98 9.70 8.05
N LEU A 605 31.59 8.64 8.57
CA LEU A 605 32.12 7.56 7.72
C LEU A 605 31.01 6.77 7.05
N ALA A 606 29.85 6.58 7.68
CA ALA A 606 28.69 5.97 7.04
C ALA A 606 28.24 6.80 5.83
N TYR A 607 28.17 8.13 5.97
CA TYR A 607 27.85 9.01 4.84
C TYR A 607 28.90 8.91 3.70
N GLN A 608 30.19 8.79 4.02
CA GLN A 608 31.22 8.51 3.01
C GLN A 608 30.96 7.20 2.24
N HIS A 609 30.48 6.15 2.92
CA HIS A 609 30.12 4.88 2.28
C HIS A 609 28.90 5.02 1.37
N PHE A 610 27.90 5.81 1.79
CA PHE A 610 26.77 6.19 0.94
C PHE A 610 27.23 6.90 -0.35
N GLU A 611 28.12 7.88 -0.25
CA GLU A 611 28.64 8.59 -1.44
C GLU A 611 29.39 7.65 -2.39
N ARG A 612 30.20 6.73 -1.86
CA ARG A 612 30.90 5.73 -2.68
C ARG A 612 29.92 4.80 -3.39
N ALA A 613 28.86 4.35 -2.71
CA ALA A 613 27.83 3.52 -3.33
C ALA A 613 27.05 4.30 -4.39
N ALA A 614 26.72 5.56 -4.14
CA ALA A 614 26.05 6.44 -5.08
C ALA A 614 26.89 6.70 -6.35
N ALA A 615 28.22 6.71 -6.24
CA ALA A 615 29.14 6.85 -7.36
C ALA A 615 29.31 5.55 -8.20
N SER A 616 28.78 4.42 -7.76
CA SER A 616 28.94 3.14 -8.47
C SER A 616 28.14 3.09 -9.77
N GLN A 617 28.64 2.35 -10.78
CA GLN A 617 27.98 2.20 -12.07
C GLN A 617 26.57 1.58 -11.94
N GLN A 618 26.41 0.60 -11.04
CA GLN A 618 25.11 -0.03 -10.79
C GLN A 618 24.09 0.97 -10.25
N TRP A 619 24.50 1.81 -9.29
CA TRP A 619 23.64 2.86 -8.74
C TRP A 619 23.22 3.85 -9.82
N GLN A 620 24.18 4.35 -10.62
CA GLN A 620 23.91 5.32 -11.69
C GLN A 620 22.97 4.75 -12.75
N ALA A 621 23.13 3.48 -13.11
CA ALA A 621 22.22 2.81 -14.06
C ALA A 621 20.79 2.70 -13.52
N LEU A 622 20.62 2.31 -12.26
CA LEU A 622 19.29 2.23 -11.63
C LEU A 622 18.67 3.61 -11.41
N ALA A 623 19.47 4.61 -11.03
CA ALA A 623 19.03 5.99 -10.88
C ALA A 623 18.53 6.56 -12.21
N ALA A 624 19.22 6.30 -13.32
CA ALA A 624 18.75 6.65 -14.67
C ALA A 624 17.43 5.94 -15.05
N ALA A 625 17.16 4.78 -14.46
CA ALA A 625 15.89 4.06 -14.59
C ALA A 625 14.80 4.51 -13.59
N GLY A 626 15.01 5.61 -12.85
CA GLY A 626 14.03 6.20 -11.93
C GLY A 626 14.16 5.75 -10.46
N MET A 627 15.23 5.03 -10.09
CA MET A 627 15.48 4.66 -8.69
C MET A 627 15.69 5.91 -7.81
N ARG A 628 14.93 6.00 -6.72
CA ARG A 628 15.19 6.98 -5.65
C ARG A 628 16.37 6.52 -4.79
N PRO A 629 17.25 7.42 -4.33
CA PRO A 629 18.38 7.05 -3.48
C PRO A 629 17.90 6.49 -2.13
N GLN A 630 18.55 5.43 -1.62
CA GLN A 630 18.37 5.03 -0.22
C GLN A 630 19.07 6.06 0.67
N ARG A 631 18.29 6.97 1.28
CA ARG A 631 18.85 8.05 2.10
C ARG A 631 19.40 7.50 3.43
N PRO A 632 20.60 7.93 3.87
CA PRO A 632 21.04 7.72 5.25
C PRO A 632 20.04 8.38 6.20
N LEU A 633 19.65 7.67 7.26
CA LEU A 633 18.76 8.17 8.30
C LEU A 633 19.48 8.09 9.64
N TRP A 634 19.75 9.23 10.27
CA TRP A 634 20.33 9.29 11.61
C TRP A 634 19.27 8.98 12.66
N ALA A 635 19.42 7.84 13.32
CA ALA A 635 18.50 7.34 14.34
C ALA A 635 19.14 7.38 15.74
N SER A 636 18.30 7.39 16.78
CA SER A 636 18.76 7.54 18.15
C SER A 636 19.62 8.81 18.32
N THR A 637 19.12 9.95 17.84
CA THR A 637 19.83 11.25 17.89
C THR A 637 19.55 12.04 19.17
N GLY A 638 18.78 11.47 20.11
CA GLY A 638 18.67 12.00 21.46
C GLY A 638 19.94 11.74 22.27
N VAL A 639 20.53 12.82 22.79
CA VAL A 639 21.71 12.80 23.66
C VAL A 639 21.41 12.11 24.99
N LYS A 640 22.35 11.28 25.45
CA LYS A 640 22.20 10.45 26.66
C LYS A 640 23.01 10.98 27.84
N ASP A 641 24.12 11.66 27.57
CA ASP A 641 24.96 12.30 28.57
C ASP A 641 24.61 13.79 28.67
N PRO A 642 24.11 14.27 29.82
CA PRO A 642 23.74 15.68 30.01
C PRO A 642 24.91 16.67 29.87
N SER A 643 26.16 16.22 29.92
CA SER A 643 27.33 17.08 29.70
C SER A 643 27.52 17.47 28.23
N TYR A 644 26.86 16.77 27.31
CA TYR A 644 26.88 17.05 25.89
C TYR A 644 25.75 18.02 25.50
N ALA A 645 26.01 18.85 24.49
CA ALA A 645 24.97 19.68 23.89
C ALA A 645 23.86 18.78 23.34
N ASP A 646 22.63 18.97 23.81
CA ASP A 646 21.43 18.17 23.50
C ASP A 646 21.01 18.18 22.02
N THR A 647 21.56 19.09 21.22
CA THR A 647 21.35 19.23 19.76
C THR A 647 22.46 18.60 18.91
N ARG A 648 23.56 18.10 19.50
CA ARG A 648 24.79 17.78 18.77
C ARG A 648 24.66 16.73 17.67
N TYR A 649 23.87 15.68 17.90
CA TYR A 649 23.66 14.61 16.89
C TYR A 649 22.74 15.05 15.74
N VAL A 650 22.28 16.31 15.77
CA VAL A 650 21.59 16.95 14.65
C VAL A 650 22.54 17.96 14.00
N THR A 651 23.12 18.88 14.78
CA THR A 651 23.95 19.97 14.26
C THR A 651 25.28 19.49 13.66
N GLU A 652 25.85 18.40 14.18
CA GLU A 652 27.13 17.84 13.70
C GLU A 652 26.97 16.80 12.56
N LEU A 653 25.73 16.47 12.19
CA LEU A 653 25.40 15.46 11.16
C LEU A 653 24.50 16.03 10.06
N VAL A 654 24.84 17.23 9.59
CA VAL A 654 24.13 17.94 8.52
C VAL A 654 24.83 17.69 7.19
N ALA A 655 24.10 17.14 6.23
CA ALA A 655 24.55 16.94 4.85
C ALA A 655 23.34 16.84 3.91
N PRO A 656 23.53 17.02 2.59
CA PRO A 656 22.48 16.79 1.61
C PRO A 656 21.94 15.36 1.62
N SER A 657 20.63 15.21 1.39
CA SER A 657 19.94 13.93 1.18
C SER A 657 19.98 12.96 2.37
N VAL A 658 20.07 13.48 3.60
CA VAL A 658 19.93 12.68 4.82
C VAL A 658 18.59 12.92 5.50
N VAL A 659 18.18 11.95 6.30
CA VAL A 659 17.04 12.06 7.21
C VAL A 659 17.58 12.07 8.63
N ASN A 660 16.98 12.85 9.53
CA ASN A 660 17.24 12.74 10.96
C ASN A 660 15.91 12.47 11.67
N THR A 661 15.79 11.30 12.30
CA THR A 661 14.61 10.98 13.11
C THR A 661 14.88 11.33 14.56
N MET A 662 14.15 12.32 15.07
CA MET A 662 14.41 12.95 16.36
C MET A 662 13.30 12.57 17.35
N PRO A 663 13.65 12.18 18.58
CA PRO A 663 12.71 12.26 19.69
C PRO A 663 12.18 13.70 19.81
N GLU A 664 10.93 13.88 20.24
CA GLU A 664 10.32 15.21 20.30
C GLU A 664 11.14 16.21 21.14
N GLN A 665 11.77 15.75 22.23
CA GLN A 665 12.63 16.61 23.05
C GLN A 665 13.82 17.17 22.25
N THR A 666 14.47 16.34 21.42
CA THR A 666 15.58 16.78 20.56
C THR A 666 15.09 17.71 19.47
N LEU A 667 13.94 17.42 18.86
CA LEU A 667 13.31 18.31 17.88
C LEU A 667 13.06 19.71 18.48
N ARG A 668 12.52 19.76 19.71
CA ARG A 668 12.25 21.02 20.43
C ARG A 668 13.54 21.75 20.80
N ALA A 669 14.59 21.04 21.23
CA ALA A 669 15.89 21.64 21.53
C ALA A 669 16.53 22.28 20.29
N VAL A 670 16.51 21.59 19.15
CA VAL A 670 16.99 22.15 17.88
C VAL A 670 16.15 23.35 17.46
N ALA A 671 14.83 23.26 17.61
CA ALA A 671 13.92 24.37 17.34
C ALA A 671 14.26 25.61 18.19
N ASP A 672 14.54 25.43 19.47
CA ASP A 672 14.81 26.51 20.43
C ASP A 672 16.20 27.14 20.23
N HIS A 673 17.26 26.32 20.20
CA HIS A 673 18.64 26.81 20.25
C HIS A 673 19.64 26.03 19.37
N GLY A 674 19.15 25.26 18.39
CA GLY A 674 20.00 24.54 17.44
C GLY A 674 20.82 25.47 16.54
N ARG A 675 22.15 25.26 16.47
CA ARG A 675 23.06 26.07 15.65
C ARG A 675 23.39 25.37 14.33
N ILE A 676 22.66 25.70 13.26
CA ILE A 676 22.87 25.10 11.93
C ILE A 676 23.92 25.90 11.13
N GLN A 677 25.14 25.39 11.02
CA GLN A 677 26.27 26.09 10.39
C GLN A 677 26.50 25.75 8.90
N GLY A 678 25.64 24.93 8.32
CA GLY A 678 25.82 24.39 6.98
C GLY A 678 26.08 22.89 7.02
N ASP A 679 26.70 22.38 5.98
CA ASP A 679 27.21 21.00 5.93
C ASP A 679 28.29 20.78 6.99
N THR A 680 28.14 19.74 7.80
CA THR A 680 29.06 19.37 8.90
C THR A 680 29.64 17.96 8.75
N ILE A 681 29.42 17.32 7.60
CA ILE A 681 29.93 15.99 7.26
C ILE A 681 31.06 16.07 6.23
N HIS A 682 30.89 16.81 5.13
CA HIS A 682 31.91 16.88 4.10
C HIS A 682 33.21 17.49 4.63
N GLY A 683 34.35 16.95 4.15
CA GLY A 683 35.68 17.36 4.61
C GLY A 683 36.13 16.77 5.94
N THR A 684 35.27 16.02 6.65
CA THR A 684 35.59 15.47 7.98
C THR A 684 36.03 14.01 7.99
N TYR A 685 35.97 13.30 6.85
CA TYR A 685 36.23 11.84 6.80
C TYR A 685 37.61 11.42 7.31
N PRO A 686 38.72 12.13 6.99
CA PRO A 686 40.03 11.77 7.54
C PRO A 686 40.07 11.89 9.07
N ALA A 687 39.52 12.97 9.62
CA ALA A 687 39.43 13.16 11.07
C ALA A 687 38.54 12.10 11.73
N ALA A 688 37.41 11.76 11.11
CA ALA A 688 36.53 10.70 11.61
C ALA A 688 37.22 9.33 11.61
N ARG A 689 38.08 9.04 10.62
CA ARG A 689 38.91 7.82 10.61
C ARG A 689 39.95 7.83 11.71
N GLN A 690 40.61 8.97 11.92
CA GLN A 690 41.57 9.14 13.01
C GLN A 690 40.95 8.88 14.38
N VAL A 691 39.70 9.31 14.62
CA VAL A 691 38.99 8.99 15.88
C VAL A 691 38.88 7.47 16.10
N LEU A 692 38.56 6.69 15.07
CA LEU A 692 38.49 5.23 15.21
C LEU A 692 39.86 4.60 15.43
N ASP A 693 40.90 5.13 14.78
CA ASP A 693 42.29 4.70 14.98
C ASP A 693 42.79 5.03 16.40
N ASP A 694 42.45 6.20 16.92
CA ASP A 694 42.78 6.64 18.28
C ASP A 694 42.06 5.81 19.34
N LEU A 695 40.78 5.47 19.12
CA LEU A 695 40.04 4.54 19.97
C LEU A 695 40.74 3.19 20.04
N LYS A 696 41.19 2.66 18.91
CA LYS A 696 41.96 1.42 18.84
C LYS A 696 43.29 1.55 19.60
N ALA A 697 43.98 2.68 19.47
CA ALA A 697 45.26 2.94 20.15
C ALA A 697 45.12 2.95 21.68
N VAL A 698 43.98 3.41 22.22
CA VAL A 698 43.70 3.36 23.67
C VAL A 698 43.07 2.03 24.12
N GLY A 699 42.91 1.06 23.23
CA GLY A 699 42.42 -0.29 23.54
C GLY A 699 40.91 -0.50 23.37
N VAL A 700 40.19 0.43 22.73
CA VAL A 700 38.76 0.26 22.38
C VAL A 700 38.64 -0.24 20.93
N SER A 701 38.31 -1.52 20.78
CA SER A 701 38.05 -2.12 19.48
C SER A 701 36.69 -1.69 18.93
N TYR A 702 36.68 -1.04 17.76
CA TYR A 702 35.45 -0.68 17.03
C TYR A 702 34.57 -1.91 16.75
N ASP A 703 35.18 -3.00 16.27
CA ASP A 703 34.46 -4.23 15.92
C ASP A 703 33.75 -4.84 17.14
N ASP A 704 34.41 -4.80 18.31
CA ASP A 704 33.82 -5.28 19.56
C ASP A 704 32.69 -4.40 20.06
N VAL A 705 32.78 -3.08 19.84
CA VAL A 705 31.72 -2.13 20.17
C VAL A 705 30.50 -2.37 19.31
N VAL A 706 30.65 -2.38 17.99
CA VAL A 706 29.49 -2.49 17.08
C VAL A 706 28.82 -3.86 17.16
N ARG A 707 29.59 -4.93 17.41
CA ARG A 707 29.03 -6.27 17.67
C ARG A 707 28.19 -6.29 18.94
N ALA A 708 28.70 -5.73 20.05
CA ALA A 708 27.93 -5.62 21.29
C ALA A 708 26.65 -4.81 21.08
N LEU A 709 26.71 -3.71 20.32
CA LEU A 709 25.54 -2.88 20.00
C LEU A 709 24.51 -3.59 19.11
N GLU A 710 24.95 -4.43 18.16
CA GLU A 710 24.06 -5.24 17.33
C GLU A 710 23.31 -6.26 18.20
N ASP A 711 24.04 -7.01 19.05
CA ASP A 711 23.47 -8.01 19.95
C ASP A 711 22.51 -7.39 20.98
N GLU A 712 22.93 -6.31 21.64
CA GLU A 712 22.07 -5.57 22.58
C GLU A 712 20.88 -4.92 21.88
N GLY A 713 21.08 -4.41 20.67
CA GLY A 713 20.05 -3.77 19.88
C GLY A 713 18.91 -4.73 19.59
N ILE A 714 19.24 -5.95 19.14
CA ILE A 714 18.28 -7.02 18.87
C ILE A 714 17.62 -7.51 20.16
N ALA A 715 18.38 -7.66 21.25
CA ALA A 715 17.84 -8.09 22.54
C ALA A 715 16.84 -7.08 23.11
N LYS A 716 17.20 -5.79 23.19
CA LYS A 716 16.32 -4.69 23.65
C LYS A 716 15.08 -4.56 22.77
N PHE A 717 15.24 -4.76 21.46
CA PHE A 717 14.15 -4.76 20.50
C PHE A 717 13.16 -5.92 20.72
N THR A 718 13.67 -7.14 20.90
CA THR A 718 12.87 -8.34 21.19
C THR A 718 12.15 -8.24 22.54
N ALA A 719 12.83 -7.72 23.57
CA ALA A 719 12.26 -7.48 24.88
C ALA A 719 11.08 -6.49 24.80
N SER A 720 11.28 -5.35 24.12
CA SER A 720 10.23 -4.33 23.97
C SER A 720 9.00 -4.85 23.22
N GLY A 721 9.19 -5.67 22.17
CA GLY A 721 8.08 -6.33 21.50
C GLY A 721 7.35 -7.33 22.38
N THR A 722 8.09 -8.15 23.13
CA THR A 722 7.52 -9.13 24.06
C THR A 722 6.71 -8.44 25.17
N ASP A 723 7.19 -7.31 25.68
CA ASP A 723 6.48 -6.52 26.67
C ASP A 723 5.18 -5.92 26.10
N LEU A 724 5.20 -5.41 24.86
CA LEU A 724 3.99 -4.96 24.16
C LEU A 724 2.95 -6.08 24.05
N PHE A 725 3.36 -7.28 23.61
CA PHE A 725 2.45 -8.44 23.55
C PHE A 725 1.93 -8.80 24.94
N ARG A 726 2.80 -8.94 25.95
CA ARG A 726 2.38 -9.33 27.32
C ARG A 726 1.37 -8.36 27.91
N ASN A 727 1.62 -7.06 27.74
CA ASN A 727 0.75 -6.01 28.27
C ASN A 727 -0.63 -6.05 27.60
N LEU A 728 -0.68 -6.14 26.26
CA LEU A 728 -1.95 -6.21 25.56
C LEU A 728 -2.69 -7.52 25.85
N ASP A 729 -1.99 -8.65 25.97
CA ASP A 729 -2.62 -9.93 26.32
C ASP A 729 -3.30 -9.86 27.69
N THR A 730 -2.63 -9.24 28.67
CA THR A 730 -3.21 -8.98 30.00
C THR A 730 -4.49 -8.16 29.88
N VAL A 731 -4.47 -7.05 29.13
CA VAL A 731 -5.64 -6.19 28.94
C VAL A 731 -6.80 -6.94 28.25
N LEU A 732 -6.49 -7.70 27.18
CA LEU A 732 -7.49 -8.48 26.45
C LEU A 732 -8.12 -9.56 27.35
N ASN A 733 -7.31 -10.28 28.14
CA ASN A 733 -7.81 -11.34 29.02
C ASN A 733 -8.61 -10.77 30.19
N THR A 734 -8.15 -9.69 30.83
CA THR A 734 -8.93 -9.02 31.89
C THR A 734 -10.29 -8.54 31.38
N LYS A 735 -10.37 -7.97 30.17
CA LYS A 735 -11.66 -7.56 29.58
C LYS A 735 -12.53 -8.74 29.14
N ARG A 736 -11.94 -9.90 28.82
CA ARG A 736 -12.69 -11.15 28.56
C ARG A 736 -13.30 -11.71 29.83
N ASP A 737 -12.54 -11.72 30.93
CA ASP A 737 -13.02 -12.24 32.21
C ASP A 737 -14.13 -11.36 32.82
N ALA A 738 -14.14 -10.07 32.48
CA ALA A 738 -15.16 -9.12 32.91
C ALA A 738 -16.45 -9.11 32.06
N ALA A 739 -16.45 -9.75 30.89
CA ALA A 739 -17.56 -9.76 29.92
C ALA A 739 -18.30 -11.09 29.92
#